data_AF-D2VXZ6-F1
#
_entry.id   AF-D2VXZ6-F1
#
_cell.length_a   1.000
_cell.length_b   1.000
_cell.length_c   1.000
_cell.angle_alpha   90.00
_cell.angle_beta   90.00
_cell.angle_gamma   90.00
#
_symmetry.space_group_name_H-M   'P 1'
#
loop_
_entity.id
_entity.type
_entity.pdbx_description
1 polymer ?
#
loop_
_entity_poly.entity_id
_entity_poly.type
_entity_poly.pdbx_seq_one_letter_code
_entity_poly.pdbx_strand_id
1 'polypeptide(L)'
;MKTLANKVLSSSIITASRGSSSSLKNGSILVGGSCGLMMINFNSVPLINVGKHHQLNFSMEIANRRNYHTTSSKMFFDLKKAKQQAAEKAVYSEQEQNELIKNYQVLEDKFKKLTENIIEYRRNHPTPVQLETNHLFVEVCDIINFCYKTFPKTNDPVNMQVRFFKSNVGMKSYVLMKKVELLMLKIVNQEWFPVETIRTQFNEENIMRSLSAVYPADTPVDDTLFLFAAYDASLSYAAYIPNIRDMVRPTTKENVIAAALFLFNRLKDFPIMAGEMRNYADHVFSDYEAAKLAYTTAKPIENEPDFHYNADKNAYSYLGKTFTEHEFDWFEDIETNIPIHLGNFIKALKVAAHFDGDRKQSIDILDECIKTDPKNIYIHYLKASCLDILTSSETDLNVVHNNYSDAIHHLEKALAYLANTPKLPLPTLAKTNFSHETEVPEKQVERINDLKFTPISLISASMYARAAESGVSIDLRHIYGAKGADFVRQAELYSRSPNGPYFYMIKGGCYYACDMYELAVNAYSSVERFESVVDPSFVIDSLCYAANGMIALGYSDKCLEAMDFYMEKYDNDARLVFQKILCKDYLCRSKDELRQVLKEFEQLKESIQDLKLTNPYIYSRVNVQTDARINEILAAINNPQVAERW
;
A
#
# COMPACT_ATOMS: atom_id res chain seq x y z
N MET A 1 1.84 -26.85 5.37
CA MET A 1 1.96 -26.98 3.90
C MET A 1 3.35 -26.97 3.27
N LYS A 2 4.46 -27.06 4.01
CA LYS A 2 5.71 -27.62 3.46
C LYS A 2 5.41 -28.96 2.76
N THR A 3 4.42 -29.70 3.26
CA THR A 3 3.83 -30.92 2.68
C THR A 3 2.95 -30.73 1.43
N LEU A 4 2.33 -29.57 1.19
CA LEU A 4 1.39 -29.34 0.07
C LEU A 4 2.12 -28.81 -1.17
N ALA A 5 3.05 -27.86 -1.00
CA ALA A 5 3.96 -27.45 -2.07
C ALA A 5 5.00 -28.55 -2.39
N ASN A 6 5.62 -29.19 -1.36
CA ASN A 6 6.61 -30.25 -1.64
C ASN A 6 6.00 -31.52 -2.26
N LYS A 7 4.73 -31.90 -1.96
CA LYS A 7 4.08 -33.07 -2.60
C LYS A 7 3.63 -32.80 -4.04
N VAL A 8 3.52 -31.55 -4.47
CA VAL A 8 3.18 -31.17 -5.86
C VAL A 8 4.46 -31.09 -6.70
N LEU A 9 5.49 -30.38 -6.21
CA LEU A 9 6.71 -30.11 -6.97
C LEU A 9 7.70 -31.29 -7.02
N SER A 10 7.69 -32.18 -6.02
CA SER A 10 8.57 -33.37 -6.05
C SER A 10 8.09 -34.47 -7.01
N SER A 11 6.84 -34.41 -7.49
CA SER A 11 6.31 -35.35 -8.48
C SER A 11 6.51 -34.90 -9.94
N SER A 12 6.77 -33.61 -10.20
CA SER A 12 6.91 -33.05 -11.56
C SER A 12 8.31 -33.25 -12.17
N ILE A 13 9.30 -33.73 -11.40
CA ILE A 13 10.68 -33.98 -11.88
C ILE A 13 10.82 -35.35 -12.58
N ILE A 14 9.78 -36.20 -12.58
CA ILE A 14 9.84 -37.54 -13.23
C ILE A 14 8.68 -37.74 -14.20
N THR A 15 8.42 -36.79 -15.11
CA THR A 15 7.62 -37.09 -16.32
C THR A 15 7.89 -36.20 -17.54
N ALA A 16 8.94 -35.35 -17.53
CA ALA A 16 9.30 -34.50 -18.67
C ALA A 16 10.68 -34.84 -19.30
N SER A 17 11.19 -36.07 -19.15
CA SER A 17 12.52 -36.44 -19.69
C SER A 17 12.57 -37.69 -20.58
N ARG A 18 11.43 -38.25 -21.04
CA ARG A 18 11.44 -39.35 -22.02
C ARG A 18 10.33 -39.21 -23.06
N GLY A 19 10.66 -38.62 -24.19
CA GLY A 19 9.79 -38.58 -25.37
C GLY A 19 10.30 -37.68 -26.50
N SER A 20 11.31 -38.16 -27.25
CA SER A 20 11.66 -37.76 -28.63
C SER A 20 11.85 -36.26 -28.93
N SER A 21 13.10 -35.78 -28.89
CA SER A 21 13.88 -35.48 -30.10
C SER A 21 13.22 -35.82 -31.45
N SER A 22 12.81 -34.81 -32.21
CA SER A 22 13.12 -34.69 -33.64
C SER A 22 12.85 -33.27 -34.13
N SER A 23 13.78 -32.77 -34.93
CA SER A 23 13.76 -31.50 -35.65
C SER A 23 12.55 -31.36 -36.59
N LEU A 24 12.04 -30.13 -36.79
CA LEU A 24 11.80 -29.57 -38.12
C LEU A 24 11.53 -28.05 -38.08
N LYS A 25 12.06 -27.37 -39.10
CA LYS A 25 12.10 -25.93 -39.35
C LYS A 25 10.81 -25.42 -40.03
N ASN A 26 10.61 -24.10 -39.94
CA ASN A 26 9.91 -23.18 -40.87
C ASN A 26 8.87 -23.74 -41.86
N GLY A 27 7.66 -23.19 -41.81
CA GLY A 27 6.72 -23.24 -42.94
C GLY A 27 5.37 -22.61 -42.62
N SER A 28 5.14 -21.41 -43.15
CA SER A 28 3.80 -20.84 -43.41
C SER A 28 2.92 -21.81 -44.22
N ILE A 29 1.58 -21.80 -44.02
CA ILE A 29 0.54 -21.76 -45.09
C ILE A 29 -0.90 -21.79 -44.52
N LEU A 30 -1.66 -20.84 -45.08
CA LEU A 30 -3.10 -20.63 -45.30
C LEU A 30 -4.21 -21.63 -44.88
N VAL A 31 -5.30 -20.96 -44.47
CA VAL A 31 -6.74 -21.24 -44.48
C VAL A 31 -7.25 -22.23 -45.54
N GLY A 32 -8.11 -23.18 -45.11
CA GLY A 32 -9.08 -23.87 -45.98
C GLY A 32 -9.84 -25.06 -45.34
N GLY A 33 -11.15 -24.88 -45.09
CA GLY A 33 -12.20 -25.87 -45.40
C GLY A 33 -12.43 -27.09 -44.48
N SER A 34 -13.37 -26.95 -43.54
CA SER A 34 -14.45 -27.90 -43.16
C SER A 34 -14.25 -29.43 -43.32
N CYS A 35 -14.28 -30.16 -42.19
CA CYS A 35 -15.26 -31.22 -41.86
C CYS A 35 -14.84 -32.01 -40.61
N GLY A 36 -15.76 -32.18 -39.64
CA GLY A 36 -15.82 -33.40 -38.81
C GLY A 36 -15.23 -33.34 -37.39
N LEU A 37 -16.02 -32.81 -36.45
CA LEU A 37 -16.25 -33.37 -35.09
C LEU A 37 -15.07 -34.05 -34.36
N MET A 38 -14.38 -33.28 -33.51
CA MET A 38 -14.27 -33.55 -32.07
C MET A 38 -13.69 -32.29 -31.40
N MET A 39 -14.55 -31.33 -31.06
CA MET A 39 -14.16 -30.24 -30.16
C MET A 39 -14.11 -30.84 -28.75
N ILE A 40 -12.90 -31.04 -28.24
CA ILE A 40 -12.69 -31.22 -26.79
C ILE A 40 -12.92 -29.84 -26.18
N ASN A 41 -14.07 -29.72 -25.53
CA ASN A 41 -14.56 -28.50 -24.90
C ASN A 41 -13.76 -28.26 -23.60
N PHE A 42 -12.79 -27.35 -23.60
CA PHE A 42 -12.01 -26.96 -22.41
C PHE A 42 -12.77 -25.98 -21.48
N ASN A 43 -14.09 -26.12 -21.37
CA ASN A 43 -14.98 -25.17 -20.69
C ASN A 43 -15.36 -25.54 -19.23
N SER A 44 -14.75 -26.56 -18.63
CA SER A 44 -15.30 -27.19 -17.42
C SER A 44 -14.44 -27.09 -16.15
N VAL A 45 -13.63 -26.03 -16.00
CA VAL A 45 -13.24 -25.56 -14.66
C VAL A 45 -14.29 -24.51 -14.29
N PRO A 46 -15.01 -24.63 -13.15
CA PRO A 46 -16.01 -23.64 -12.81
C PRO A 46 -15.24 -22.36 -12.54
N LEU A 47 -15.45 -21.41 -13.44
CA LEU A 47 -15.42 -20.01 -13.09
C LEU A 47 -16.44 -19.87 -11.96
N ILE A 48 -15.97 -20.03 -10.73
CA ILE A 48 -16.75 -19.65 -9.57
C ILE A 48 -17.10 -18.20 -9.83
N ASN A 49 -18.41 -17.92 -9.95
CA ASN A 49 -18.92 -16.57 -9.90
C ASN A 49 -18.51 -16.04 -8.52
N VAL A 50 -17.40 -15.31 -8.46
CA VAL A 50 -16.86 -14.73 -7.23
C VAL A 50 -17.75 -13.55 -6.88
N GLY A 51 -18.95 -13.85 -6.40
CA GLY A 51 -19.91 -12.87 -5.94
C GLY A 51 -19.26 -12.01 -4.86
N LYS A 52 -19.14 -10.71 -5.18
CA LYS A 52 -18.68 -9.62 -4.32
C LYS A 52 -17.21 -9.74 -3.92
N HIS A 53 -16.38 -9.02 -4.68
CA HIS A 53 -15.00 -8.75 -4.35
C HIS A 53 -14.88 -8.33 -2.89
N HIS A 54 -13.85 -8.85 -2.22
CA HIS A 54 -13.67 -8.66 -0.80
C HIS A 54 -13.72 -7.17 -0.45
N GLN A 55 -14.49 -6.84 0.59
CA GLN A 55 -13.92 -5.99 1.62
C GLN A 55 -12.61 -6.67 2.04
N LEU A 56 -11.51 -6.19 1.49
CA LEU A 56 -10.26 -6.19 2.22
C LEU A 56 -10.50 -5.24 3.42
N ASN A 57 -11.29 -5.69 4.41
CA ASN A 57 -11.26 -5.11 5.74
C ASN A 57 -9.96 -5.59 6.34
N PHE A 58 -8.88 -4.94 5.93
CA PHE A 58 -7.59 -5.11 6.54
C PHE A 58 -7.72 -4.97 8.06
N SER A 59 -7.42 -6.05 8.77
CA SER A 59 -6.79 -5.95 10.09
C SER A 59 -5.34 -5.44 9.98
N MET A 60 -4.90 -4.99 8.79
CA MET A 60 -3.90 -3.93 8.69
C MET A 60 -4.40 -2.64 9.35
N GLU A 61 -5.65 -2.52 9.81
CA GLU A 61 -6.01 -1.56 10.85
C GLU A 61 -5.15 -1.74 12.11
N ILE A 62 -4.80 -2.96 12.51
CA ILE A 62 -3.91 -3.16 13.66
C ILE A 62 -2.47 -2.78 13.29
N ALA A 63 -2.00 -3.06 12.07
CA ALA A 63 -0.66 -2.66 11.62
C ALA A 63 -0.55 -1.16 11.26
N ASN A 64 -1.61 -0.52 10.73
CA ASN A 64 -1.71 0.91 10.41
C ASN A 64 -2.03 1.72 11.66
N ARG A 65 -2.93 1.27 12.55
CA ARG A 65 -3.11 1.85 13.90
C ARG A 65 -1.87 1.60 14.75
N ARG A 66 -1.11 0.52 14.57
CA ARG A 66 0.14 0.32 15.34
C ARG A 66 1.38 0.90 14.69
N ASN A 67 1.43 1.20 13.39
CA ASN A 67 2.43 2.12 12.84
C ASN A 67 2.12 3.59 13.18
N TYR A 68 0.86 3.88 13.52
CA TYR A 68 0.48 5.05 14.32
C TYR A 68 1.05 4.99 15.77
N HIS A 69 1.45 3.81 16.26
CA HIS A 69 1.94 3.56 17.62
C HIS A 69 3.42 3.12 17.76
N THR A 70 4.11 2.66 16.71
CA THR A 70 5.53 2.26 16.80
C THR A 70 6.44 3.49 16.95
N THR A 71 5.94 4.68 16.59
CA THR A 71 6.52 5.98 16.94
C THR A 71 5.88 6.60 18.21
N SER A 72 4.81 6.03 18.78
CA SER A 72 4.10 6.58 19.95
C SER A 72 4.77 6.33 21.29
N SER A 73 5.76 5.42 21.38
CA SER A 73 6.40 5.12 22.68
C SER A 73 7.21 6.30 23.26
N LYS A 74 7.38 7.41 22.52
CA LYS A 74 8.00 8.64 23.04
C LYS A 74 7.24 9.95 22.82
N MET A 75 6.09 9.98 22.13
CA MET A 75 5.40 11.25 21.82
C MET A 75 3.87 11.26 21.91
N PHE A 76 3.24 10.25 22.54
CA PHE A 76 1.83 10.39 22.89
C PHE A 76 1.67 11.14 24.22
N PHE A 77 0.95 12.25 24.14
CA PHE A 77 0.50 13.05 25.27
C PHE A 77 -0.16 12.17 26.33
N ASP A 78 0.43 12.10 27.52
CA ASP A 78 -0.34 11.79 28.71
C ASP A 78 -1.19 13.03 29.07
N LEU A 79 -2.31 13.19 28.35
CA LEU A 79 -3.31 14.25 28.54
C LEU A 79 -3.82 14.32 29.99
N LYS A 80 -3.62 13.27 30.81
CA LYS A 80 -4.00 13.29 32.23
C LYS A 80 -3.04 14.07 33.13
N LYS A 81 -1.80 14.35 32.72
CA LYS A 81 -0.83 15.10 33.56
C LYS A 81 -0.75 16.60 33.29
N ALA A 82 -1.32 17.11 32.20
CA ALA A 82 -1.31 18.54 31.89
C ALA A 82 -2.50 19.28 32.52
N LYS A 83 -2.60 19.33 33.85
CA LYS A 83 -3.58 20.16 34.60
C LYS A 83 -2.95 21.31 35.41
N GLN A 84 -1.80 21.85 34.99
CA GLN A 84 -1.28 23.11 35.56
C GLN A 84 -1.55 24.27 34.62
N GLN A 85 -2.41 25.22 35.01
CA GLN A 85 -2.62 26.48 34.29
C GLN A 85 -1.26 27.19 34.15
N ALA A 86 -0.80 27.40 32.91
CA ALA A 86 0.38 28.21 32.65
C ALA A 86 -0.07 29.67 32.53
N ALA A 87 0.52 30.56 33.31
CA ALA A 87 0.27 31.99 33.17
C ALA A 87 0.77 32.47 31.80
N GLU A 88 -0.11 33.09 31.00
CA GLU A 88 0.14 33.65 29.66
C GLU A 88 1.22 34.76 29.59
N LYS A 89 1.88 35.09 30.71
CA LYS A 89 2.73 36.30 30.86
C LYS A 89 4.23 36.04 30.92
N ALA A 90 4.71 34.80 30.84
CA ALA A 90 6.15 34.54 30.86
C ALA A 90 6.78 34.87 29.50
N VAL A 91 7.61 35.91 29.43
CA VAL A 91 8.47 36.24 28.28
C VAL A 91 9.85 35.63 28.54
N TYR A 92 10.63 35.32 27.50
CA TYR A 92 12.04 34.95 27.68
C TYR A 92 12.82 36.09 28.32
N SER A 93 13.71 35.78 29.27
CA SER A 93 14.74 36.70 29.74
C SER A 93 15.70 37.08 28.60
N GLU A 94 16.41 38.20 28.72
CA GLU A 94 17.38 38.65 27.71
C GLU A 94 18.45 37.59 27.41
N GLN A 95 18.89 36.85 28.43
CA GLN A 95 19.84 35.75 28.27
C GLN A 95 19.23 34.59 27.46
N GLU A 96 17.99 34.18 27.75
CA GLU A 96 17.30 33.13 26.99
C GLU A 96 17.01 33.57 25.54
N GLN A 97 16.68 34.86 25.32
CA GLN A 97 16.48 35.42 23.98
C GLN A 97 17.78 35.35 23.16
N ASN A 98 18.90 35.80 23.75
CA ASN A 98 20.21 35.76 23.11
C ASN A 98 20.65 34.33 22.79
N GLU A 99 20.36 33.36 23.67
CA GLU A 99 20.63 31.95 23.41
C GLU A 99 19.79 31.40 22.25
N LEU A 100 18.49 31.73 22.20
CA LEU A 100 17.60 31.30 21.12
C LEU A 100 18.02 31.90 19.76
N ILE A 101 18.38 33.18 19.73
CA ILE A 101 18.90 33.86 18.54
C ILE A 101 20.20 33.19 18.07
N LYS A 102 21.14 32.93 19.00
CA LYS A 102 22.39 32.25 18.66
C LYS A 102 22.14 30.86 18.10
N ASN A 103 21.23 30.09 18.69
CA ASN A 103 20.88 28.75 18.19
C ASN A 103 20.24 28.81 16.80
N TYR A 104 19.37 29.80 16.55
CA TYR A 104 18.79 30.05 15.23
C TYR A 104 19.86 30.39 14.19
N GLN A 105 20.78 31.30 14.49
CA GLN A 105 21.87 31.69 13.56
C GLN A 105 22.74 30.48 13.19
N VAL A 106 23.11 29.66 14.20
CA VAL A 106 23.86 28.42 13.94
C VAL A 106 23.08 27.46 13.03
N LEU A 107 21.76 27.34 13.24
CA LEU A 107 20.91 26.50 12.40
C LEU A 107 20.80 27.03 10.97
N GLU A 108 20.59 28.33 10.81
CA GLU A 108 20.50 29.01 9.52
C GLU A 108 21.80 28.88 8.72
N ASP A 109 22.95 29.12 9.35
CA ASP A 109 24.26 28.97 8.72
C ASP A 109 24.52 27.53 8.26
N LYS A 110 24.21 26.55 9.11
CA LYS A 110 24.34 25.13 8.77
C LYS A 110 23.43 24.74 7.61
N PHE A 111 22.17 25.18 7.64
CA PHE A 111 21.19 24.87 6.60
C PHE A 111 21.57 25.53 5.26
N LYS A 112 22.02 26.79 5.29
CA LYS A 112 22.50 27.51 4.11
C LYS A 112 23.69 26.77 3.48
N LYS A 113 24.70 26.45 4.28
CA LYS A 113 25.88 25.70 3.81
C LYS A 113 25.51 24.35 3.21
N LEU A 114 24.62 23.59 3.88
CA LEU A 114 24.12 22.32 3.35
C LEU A 114 23.43 22.50 1.99
N THR A 115 22.55 23.49 1.85
CA THR A 115 21.82 23.72 0.59
C THR A 115 22.76 24.19 -0.52
N GLU A 116 23.76 25.02 -0.22
CA GLU A 116 24.82 25.42 -1.16
C GLU A 116 25.61 24.21 -1.66
N ASN A 117 26.04 23.32 -0.75
CA ASN A 117 26.73 22.09 -1.10
C ASN A 117 25.88 21.17 -1.99
N ILE A 118 24.58 21.00 -1.68
CA ILE A 118 23.65 20.19 -2.48
C ILE A 118 23.47 20.81 -3.88
N ILE A 119 23.29 22.12 -3.97
CA ILE A 119 23.11 22.83 -5.25
C ILE A 119 24.37 22.71 -6.10
N GLU A 120 25.54 22.96 -5.52
CA GLU A 120 26.83 22.83 -6.20
C GLU A 120 27.04 21.40 -6.71
N TYR A 121 26.77 20.41 -5.85
CA TYR A 121 26.84 19.00 -6.25
C TYR A 121 25.93 18.70 -7.45
N ARG A 122 24.66 19.14 -7.41
CA ARG A 122 23.68 18.92 -8.47
C ARG A 122 24.05 19.61 -9.77
N ARG A 123 24.70 20.78 -9.71
CA ARG A 123 25.26 21.45 -10.90
C ARG A 123 26.38 20.63 -11.53
N ASN A 124 27.23 20.03 -10.71
CA ASN A 124 28.35 19.21 -11.17
C ASN A 124 27.91 17.79 -11.63
N HIS A 125 26.76 17.31 -11.15
CA HIS A 125 26.18 16.01 -11.47
C HIS A 125 24.69 16.16 -11.88
N PRO A 126 24.43 16.65 -13.11
CA PRO A 126 23.08 16.96 -13.57
C PRO A 126 22.20 15.72 -13.78
N THR A 127 22.81 14.55 -13.99
CA THR A 127 22.11 13.26 -13.99
C THR A 127 21.97 12.78 -12.54
N PRO A 128 20.85 12.16 -12.13
CA PRO A 128 20.75 11.58 -10.80
C PRO A 128 21.81 10.49 -10.62
N VAL A 129 22.82 10.75 -9.79
CA VAL A 129 23.85 9.78 -9.40
C VAL A 129 23.77 9.60 -7.89
N GLN A 130 23.96 8.38 -7.40
CA GLN A 130 24.11 8.15 -5.96
C GLN A 130 25.38 8.87 -5.46
N LEU A 131 25.23 9.62 -4.38
CA LEU A 131 26.29 10.34 -3.69
C LEU A 131 27.19 9.34 -2.98
N GLU A 132 28.44 9.20 -3.42
CA GLU A 132 29.42 8.34 -2.76
C GLU A 132 29.92 8.93 -1.42
N THR A 133 29.80 10.25 -1.23
CA THR A 133 30.30 10.95 -0.06
C THR A 133 29.29 10.98 1.09
N ASN A 134 29.56 10.25 2.17
CA ASN A 134 28.78 10.22 3.41
C ASN A 134 28.61 11.60 4.09
N HIS A 135 29.48 12.57 3.80
CA HIS A 135 29.52 13.86 4.48
C HIS A 135 28.19 14.64 4.43
N LEU A 136 27.52 14.70 3.26
CA LEU A 136 26.25 15.43 3.13
C LEU A 136 25.12 14.80 3.95
N PHE A 137 25.08 13.47 4.03
CA PHE A 137 24.09 12.76 4.82
C PHE A 137 24.29 13.01 6.32
N VAL A 138 25.56 12.96 6.77
CA VAL A 138 25.94 13.30 8.15
C VAL A 138 25.56 14.75 8.49
N GLU A 139 25.80 15.71 7.59
CA GLU A 139 25.41 17.11 7.82
C GLU A 139 23.89 17.26 8.03
N VAL A 140 23.05 16.55 7.27
CA VAL A 140 21.58 16.54 7.45
C VAL A 140 21.22 15.98 8.82
N CYS A 141 21.77 14.81 9.19
CA CYS A 141 21.53 14.19 10.48
C CYS A 141 22.01 15.07 11.65
N ASP A 142 23.13 15.76 11.51
CA ASP A 142 23.66 16.68 12.51
C ASP A 142 22.75 17.88 12.73
N ILE A 143 22.14 18.41 11.67
CA ILE A 143 21.16 19.50 11.79
C ILE A 143 19.90 19.00 12.51
N ILE A 144 19.36 17.84 12.14
CA ILE A 144 18.20 17.25 12.80
C ILE A 144 18.48 17.02 14.30
N ASN A 145 19.63 16.42 14.61
CA ASN A 145 20.06 16.18 15.99
C ASN A 145 20.25 17.49 16.77
N PHE A 146 20.74 18.55 16.13
CA PHE A 146 20.84 19.87 16.74
C PHE A 146 19.46 20.45 17.08
N CYS A 147 18.49 20.34 16.16
CA CYS A 147 17.11 20.76 16.41
C CYS A 147 16.49 19.99 17.59
N TYR A 148 16.60 18.65 17.61
CA TYR A 148 16.06 17.84 18.71
C TYR A 148 16.72 18.10 20.08
N LYS A 149 17.95 18.64 20.10
CA LYS A 149 18.62 19.05 21.35
C LYS A 149 18.20 20.43 21.83
N THR A 150 17.89 21.35 20.91
CA THR A 150 17.64 22.76 21.22
C THR A 150 16.16 23.11 21.33
N PHE A 151 15.26 22.26 20.81
CA PHE A 151 13.82 22.54 20.77
C PHE A 151 13.12 22.00 22.03
N PRO A 152 11.98 22.61 22.42
CA PRO A 152 11.16 22.08 23.49
C PRO A 152 10.70 20.66 23.16
N LYS A 153 10.89 19.75 24.10
CA LYS A 153 10.48 18.34 24.03
C LYS A 153 9.04 18.19 24.49
N THR A 154 8.45 17.05 24.15
CA THR A 154 7.08 16.67 24.56
C THR A 154 6.89 16.69 26.08
N ASN A 155 7.93 16.37 26.86
CA ASN A 155 7.89 16.35 28.32
C ASN A 155 8.25 17.70 28.96
N ASP A 156 8.61 18.72 28.18
CA ASP A 156 8.96 20.03 28.72
C ASP A 156 7.71 20.79 29.16
N PRO A 157 7.82 21.73 30.13
CA PRO A 157 6.70 22.53 30.59
C PRO A 157 5.94 23.22 29.45
N VAL A 158 4.60 23.18 29.47
CA VAL A 158 3.74 23.75 28.41
C VAL A 158 4.07 25.23 28.14
N ASN A 159 4.34 26.02 29.18
CA ASN A 159 4.73 27.42 29.01
C ASN A 159 6.02 27.58 28.20
N MET A 160 6.99 26.68 28.30
CA MET A 160 8.20 26.70 27.48
C MET A 160 7.89 26.41 26.02
N GLN A 161 7.02 25.42 25.76
CA GLN A 161 6.60 25.08 24.40
C GLN A 161 5.84 26.26 23.77
N VAL A 162 4.79 26.77 24.43
CA VAL A 162 4.04 27.95 23.95
C VAL A 162 4.98 29.13 23.70
N ARG A 163 5.98 29.34 24.56
CA ARG A 163 6.93 30.44 24.40
C ARG A 163 7.75 30.35 23.13
N PHE A 164 8.23 29.16 22.83
CA PHE A 164 8.98 28.90 21.62
C PHE A 164 8.14 29.15 20.37
N PHE A 165 6.94 28.54 20.28
CA PHE A 165 6.10 28.59 19.07
C PHE A 165 5.34 29.91 18.87
N LYS A 166 5.28 30.79 19.86
CA LYS A 166 4.78 32.17 19.67
C LYS A 166 5.89 33.17 19.36
N SER A 167 7.16 32.82 19.63
CA SER A 167 8.29 33.66 19.25
C SER A 167 8.60 33.56 17.77
N ASN A 168 8.96 34.68 17.14
CA ASN A 168 9.40 34.70 15.74
C ASN A 168 10.65 33.82 15.52
N VAL A 169 11.66 33.92 16.39
CA VAL A 169 12.90 33.14 16.29
C VAL A 169 12.66 31.65 16.50
N GLY A 170 11.79 31.27 17.44
CA GLY A 170 11.40 29.88 17.65
C GLY A 170 10.65 29.32 16.45
N MET A 171 9.70 30.07 15.86
CA MET A 171 9.01 29.66 14.65
C MET A 171 9.93 29.62 13.41
N LYS A 172 10.88 30.54 13.27
CA LYS A 172 11.92 30.46 12.21
C LYS A 172 12.72 29.17 12.33
N SER A 173 13.15 28.84 13.55
CA SER A 173 13.88 27.61 13.84
C SER A 173 13.02 26.37 13.52
N TYR A 174 11.74 26.39 13.90
CA TYR A 174 10.81 25.30 13.59
C TYR A 174 10.60 25.10 12.09
N VAL A 175 10.39 26.16 11.32
CA VAL A 175 10.28 26.08 9.85
C VAL A 175 11.55 25.49 9.24
N LEU A 176 12.74 25.92 9.69
CA LEU A 176 14.01 25.33 9.23
C LEU A 176 14.11 23.84 9.55
N MET A 177 13.73 23.42 10.78
CA MET A 177 13.69 22.01 11.13
C MET A 177 12.77 21.22 10.19
N LYS A 178 11.57 21.73 9.89
CA LYS A 178 10.62 21.04 9.00
C LYS A 178 11.09 20.96 7.55
N LYS A 179 11.84 21.97 7.07
CA LYS A 179 12.54 21.88 5.78
C LYS A 179 13.60 20.79 5.77
N VAL A 180 14.36 20.65 6.86
CA VAL A 180 15.41 19.61 6.98
C VAL A 180 14.78 18.21 7.08
N GLU A 181 13.69 18.04 7.83
CA GLU A 181 12.95 16.76 7.88
C GLU A 181 12.39 16.37 6.51
N LEU A 182 11.83 17.33 5.76
CA LEU A 182 11.34 17.09 4.40
C LEU A 182 12.49 16.77 3.42
N LEU A 183 13.64 17.41 3.59
CA LEU A 183 14.86 17.10 2.82
C LEU A 183 15.38 15.69 3.13
N MET A 184 15.40 15.29 4.41
CA MET A 184 15.75 13.93 4.82
C MET A 184 14.83 12.90 4.18
N LEU A 185 13.52 13.17 4.18
CA LEU A 185 12.54 12.34 3.51
C LEU A 185 12.79 12.27 2.00
N LYS A 186 13.12 13.39 1.34
CA LYS A 186 13.49 13.42 -0.09
C LYS A 186 14.77 12.61 -0.38
N ILE A 187 15.78 12.72 0.48
CA ILE A 187 17.04 11.97 0.41
C ILE A 187 16.79 10.46 0.46
N VAL A 188 16.02 10.00 1.44
CA VAL A 188 15.67 8.57 1.58
C VAL A 188 14.84 8.12 0.39
N ASN A 189 13.82 8.90 0.00
CA ASN A 189 12.95 8.54 -1.13
C ASN A 189 13.70 8.41 -2.44
N GLN A 190 14.55 9.38 -2.76
CA GLN A 190 15.28 9.39 -4.01
C GLN A 190 16.56 8.54 -3.97
N GLU A 191 16.85 7.88 -2.84
CA GLU A 191 18.07 7.07 -2.62
C GLU A 191 19.33 7.85 -3.01
N TRP A 192 19.46 9.08 -2.50
CA TRP A 192 20.61 9.92 -2.82
C TRP A 192 21.93 9.30 -2.35
N PHE A 193 21.91 8.42 -1.34
CA PHE A 193 23.09 7.75 -0.81
C PHE A 193 22.92 6.22 -0.86
N PRO A 194 24.02 5.45 -0.90
CA PRO A 194 23.98 4.00 -0.75
C PRO A 194 23.27 3.57 0.54
N VAL A 195 22.63 2.39 0.51
CA VAL A 195 21.87 1.86 1.65
C VAL A 195 22.75 1.71 2.88
N GLU A 196 23.99 1.29 2.70
CA GLU A 196 25.01 1.15 3.75
C GLU A 196 25.26 2.48 4.47
N THR A 197 25.25 3.59 3.72
CA THR A 197 25.40 4.94 4.29
C THR A 197 24.20 5.30 5.16
N ILE A 198 22.98 5.05 4.65
CA ILE A 198 21.73 5.29 5.41
C ILE A 198 21.73 4.44 6.70
N ARG A 199 22.17 3.18 6.60
CA ARG A 199 22.28 2.21 7.70
C ARG A 199 23.21 2.66 8.83
N THR A 200 24.20 3.51 8.56
CA THR A 200 25.06 4.06 9.63
C THR A 200 24.32 4.99 10.60
N GLN A 201 23.22 5.62 10.17
CA GLN A 201 22.49 6.61 10.98
C GLN A 201 21.17 6.06 11.53
N PHE A 202 20.61 5.01 10.92
CA PHE A 202 19.42 4.33 11.42
C PHE A 202 19.82 3.01 12.09
N ASN A 203 19.54 2.89 13.38
CA ASN A 203 19.82 1.66 14.13
C ASN A 203 18.84 0.54 13.71
N GLU A 204 19.38 -0.56 13.17
CA GLU A 204 18.63 -1.74 12.72
C GLU A 204 17.77 -2.37 13.83
N GLU A 205 18.25 -2.42 15.07
CA GLU A 205 17.49 -2.98 16.19
C GLU A 205 16.21 -2.19 16.46
N ASN A 206 16.27 -0.86 16.30
CA ASN A 206 15.10 0.01 16.48
C ASN A 206 14.09 -0.18 15.35
N ILE A 207 14.58 -0.37 14.12
CA ILE A 207 13.74 -0.68 12.95
C ILE A 207 13.07 -2.05 13.12
N MET A 208 13.76 -3.06 13.64
CA MET A 208 13.16 -4.38 13.85
C MET A 208 12.05 -4.38 14.88
N ARG A 209 12.18 -3.57 15.93
CA ARG A 209 11.10 -3.39 16.92
C ARG A 209 9.84 -2.77 16.34
N SER A 210 9.95 -1.94 15.30
CA SER A 210 8.77 -1.36 14.64
C SER A 210 8.17 -2.28 13.57
N LEU A 211 8.96 -3.18 12.98
CA LEU A 211 8.53 -4.06 11.88
C LEU A 211 7.96 -5.42 12.32
N SER A 212 8.25 -5.88 13.54
CA SER A 212 7.76 -7.18 14.07
C SER A 212 6.24 -7.31 14.16
N ALA A 213 5.51 -6.21 13.91
CA ALA A 213 4.05 -6.20 13.85
C ALA A 213 3.48 -6.68 12.50
N VAL A 214 4.31 -6.73 11.45
CA VAL A 214 3.88 -7.07 10.07
C VAL A 214 4.66 -8.24 9.50
N TYR A 215 5.87 -8.51 10.01
CA TYR A 215 6.72 -9.61 9.58
C TYR A 215 6.96 -10.58 10.74
N PRO A 216 7.08 -11.90 10.47
CA PRO A 216 7.52 -12.88 11.45
C PRO A 216 8.81 -12.43 12.15
N ALA A 217 8.94 -12.71 13.45
CA ALA A 217 10.05 -12.23 14.28
C ALA A 217 11.43 -12.72 13.82
N ASP A 218 11.48 -13.81 13.06
CA ASP A 218 12.66 -14.43 12.47
C ASP A 218 12.94 -13.96 11.03
N THR A 219 12.17 -13.02 10.50
CA THR A 219 12.39 -12.45 9.15
C THR A 219 13.70 -11.66 9.11
N PRO A 220 14.65 -11.99 8.20
CA PRO A 220 15.88 -11.23 8.07
C PRO A 220 15.62 -9.81 7.57
N VAL A 221 16.40 -8.84 8.05
CA VAL A 221 16.36 -7.44 7.55
C VAL A 221 17.20 -7.32 6.29
N ASP A 222 16.55 -7.54 5.14
CA ASP A 222 17.14 -7.16 3.86
C ASP A 222 17.12 -5.63 3.65
N ASP A 223 17.82 -5.17 2.61
CA ASP A 223 17.94 -3.74 2.28
C ASP A 223 16.60 -3.10 1.93
N THR A 224 15.69 -3.85 1.32
CA THR A 224 14.35 -3.36 0.95
C THR A 224 13.55 -3.05 2.20
N LEU A 225 13.52 -3.99 3.15
CA LEU A 225 12.79 -3.85 4.40
C LEU A 225 13.37 -2.72 5.26
N PHE A 226 14.69 -2.61 5.34
CA PHE A 226 15.37 -1.51 6.02
C PHE A 226 15.01 -0.14 5.43
N LEU A 227 15.11 0.01 4.10
CA LEU A 227 14.78 1.26 3.42
C LEU A 227 13.32 1.66 3.61
N PHE A 228 12.40 0.70 3.51
CA PHE A 228 10.97 0.96 3.73
C PHE A 228 10.71 1.50 5.15
N ALA A 229 11.35 0.92 6.16
CA ALA A 229 11.22 1.38 7.54
C ALA A 229 11.83 2.77 7.75
N ALA A 230 12.98 3.06 7.16
CA ALA A 230 13.61 4.37 7.21
C ALA A 230 12.71 5.44 6.55
N TYR A 231 12.09 5.11 5.42
CA TYR A 231 11.10 5.94 4.75
C TYR A 231 9.88 6.23 5.66
N ASP A 232 9.24 5.19 6.20
CA ASP A 232 8.02 5.35 7.01
C ASP A 232 8.29 6.15 8.29
N ALA A 233 9.45 5.94 8.92
CA ALA A 233 9.89 6.72 10.07
C ALA A 233 10.12 8.19 9.70
N SER A 234 10.87 8.47 8.62
CA SER A 234 11.15 9.84 8.17
C SER A 234 9.87 10.58 7.80
N LEU A 235 8.93 9.90 7.13
CA LEU A 235 7.62 10.44 6.75
C LEU A 235 6.80 10.80 7.99
N SER A 236 6.78 9.91 8.98
CA SER A 236 6.06 10.12 10.25
C SER A 236 6.62 11.32 11.03
N TYR A 237 7.94 11.46 11.12
CA TYR A 237 8.57 12.62 11.79
C TYR A 237 8.24 13.94 11.09
N ALA A 238 8.34 13.97 9.76
CA ALA A 238 8.03 15.16 8.98
C ALA A 238 6.55 15.55 9.07
N ALA A 239 5.64 14.57 9.08
CA ALA A 239 4.19 14.78 9.20
C ALA A 239 3.74 15.20 10.61
N TYR A 240 4.57 14.97 11.63
CA TYR A 240 4.22 15.27 13.03
C TYR A 240 4.08 16.78 13.28
N ILE A 241 2.96 17.16 13.89
CA ILE A 241 2.69 18.52 14.38
C ILE A 241 2.47 18.44 15.90
N PRO A 242 3.28 19.14 16.72
CA PRO A 242 3.07 19.21 18.16
C PRO A 242 1.70 19.83 18.48
N ASN A 243 0.90 19.19 19.33
CA ASN A 243 -0.36 19.75 19.81
C ASN A 243 -0.18 20.42 21.19
N ILE A 244 -0.14 21.75 21.25
CA ILE A 244 0.10 22.47 22.50
C ILE A 244 -1.23 23.02 23.05
N ARG A 245 -1.90 22.13 23.80
CA ARG A 245 -2.94 22.43 24.79
C ARG A 245 -3.98 23.47 24.34
N ASP A 246 -4.63 23.22 23.20
CA ASP A 246 -5.67 24.07 22.59
C ASP A 246 -5.27 25.54 22.32
N MET A 247 -4.00 25.91 22.49
CA MET A 247 -3.54 27.30 22.43
C MET A 247 -2.67 27.62 21.21
N VAL A 248 -1.82 26.68 20.77
CA VAL A 248 -0.94 26.87 19.59
C VAL A 248 -0.74 25.55 18.86
N ARG A 249 -1.14 25.51 17.59
CA ARG A 249 -0.81 24.44 16.64
C ARG A 249 0.13 25.03 15.57
N PRO A 250 1.45 24.78 15.64
CA PRO A 250 2.42 25.42 14.77
C PRO A 250 2.42 24.74 13.39
N THR A 251 1.47 25.11 12.56
CA THR A 251 1.29 24.52 11.23
C THR A 251 2.16 25.24 10.19
N THR A 252 2.92 24.48 9.40
CA THR A 252 3.78 24.98 8.33
C THR A 252 3.45 24.32 6.99
N LYS A 253 3.83 24.94 5.88
CA LYS A 253 3.66 24.35 4.53
C LYS A 253 4.36 22.98 4.45
N GLU A 254 5.57 22.88 4.98
CA GLU A 254 6.38 21.65 4.97
C GLU A 254 5.70 20.51 5.74
N ASN A 255 5.11 20.79 6.91
CA ASN A 255 4.35 19.78 7.65
C ASN A 255 3.12 19.30 6.89
N VAL A 256 2.39 20.22 6.26
CA VAL A 256 1.17 19.89 5.51
C VAL A 256 1.49 19.00 4.31
N ILE A 257 2.60 19.26 3.60
CA ILE A 257 3.09 18.39 2.52
C ILE A 257 3.38 16.98 3.05
N ALA A 258 4.16 16.86 4.12
CA ALA A 258 4.50 15.56 4.70
C ALA A 258 3.26 14.83 5.25
N ALA A 259 2.31 15.54 5.87
CA ALA A 259 1.06 14.98 6.37
C ALA A 259 0.15 14.47 5.23
N ALA A 260 0.11 15.16 4.09
CA ALA A 260 -0.60 14.69 2.90
C ALA A 260 0.00 13.39 2.36
N LEU A 261 1.33 13.31 2.25
CA LEU A 261 2.03 12.09 1.83
C LEU A 261 1.85 10.94 2.84
N PHE A 262 1.86 11.25 4.13
CA PHE A 262 1.57 10.29 5.19
C PHE A 262 0.14 9.74 5.07
N LEU A 263 -0.85 10.61 4.89
CA LEU A 263 -2.23 10.21 4.63
C LEU A 263 -2.34 9.33 3.39
N PHE A 264 -1.68 9.70 2.29
CA PHE A 264 -1.66 8.88 1.09
C PHE A 264 -1.13 7.47 1.37
N ASN A 265 0.03 7.37 2.03
CA ASN A 265 0.63 6.07 2.35
C ASN A 265 -0.29 5.16 3.19
N ARG A 266 -1.18 5.75 4.00
CA ARG A 266 -2.17 5.01 4.79
C ARG A 266 -3.45 4.70 4.00
N LEU A 267 -3.94 5.63 3.19
CA LEU A 267 -5.20 5.51 2.45
C LEU A 267 -5.09 4.75 1.13
N LYS A 268 -3.89 4.66 0.54
CA LYS A 268 -3.66 4.16 -0.81
C LYS A 268 -4.34 2.83 -1.10
N ASP A 269 -4.27 1.86 -0.19
CA ASP A 269 -4.86 0.56 -0.44
C ASP A 269 -6.29 0.46 0.14
N PHE A 270 -6.63 1.35 1.08
CA PHE A 270 -7.87 1.33 1.89
C PHE A 270 -8.41 2.73 2.13
N PRO A 271 -9.11 3.31 1.15
CA PRO A 271 -9.80 4.58 1.35
C PRO A 271 -10.74 4.57 2.58
N ILE A 272 -11.36 3.44 2.92
CA ILE A 272 -12.25 3.33 4.07
C ILE A 272 -11.45 3.05 5.35
N MET A 273 -11.44 3.99 6.30
CA MET A 273 -10.74 3.84 7.58
C MET A 273 -11.62 4.15 8.79
N ALA A 274 -11.24 3.65 9.97
CA ALA A 274 -11.83 4.03 11.26
C ALA A 274 -11.80 5.54 11.54
N GLY A 275 -12.64 5.95 12.49
CA GLY A 275 -12.86 7.35 12.85
C GLY A 275 -11.58 8.15 13.15
N GLU A 276 -10.51 7.52 13.66
CA GLU A 276 -9.25 8.21 13.94
C GLU A 276 -8.55 8.77 12.70
N MET A 277 -8.51 8.02 11.59
CA MET A 277 -7.89 8.48 10.35
C MET A 277 -8.76 9.50 9.61
N ARG A 278 -10.09 9.37 9.69
CA ARG A 278 -11.03 10.40 9.21
C ARG A 278 -10.82 11.72 9.94
N ASN A 279 -10.75 11.65 11.27
CA ASN A 279 -10.43 12.80 12.09
C ASN A 279 -9.07 13.39 11.69
N TYR A 280 -8.03 12.56 11.52
CA TYR A 280 -6.72 13.05 11.10
C TYR A 280 -6.77 13.74 9.72
N ALA A 281 -7.49 13.19 8.74
CA ALA A 281 -7.70 13.83 7.44
C ALA A 281 -8.40 15.19 7.55
N ASP A 282 -9.40 15.32 8.41
CA ASP A 282 -10.04 16.61 8.71
C ASP A 282 -9.08 17.60 9.36
N HIS A 283 -8.24 17.12 10.28
CA HIS A 283 -7.22 17.96 10.91
C HIS A 283 -6.18 18.45 9.90
N VAL A 284 -5.74 17.61 8.96
CA VAL A 284 -4.80 18.00 7.89
C VAL A 284 -5.44 19.00 6.94
N PHE A 285 -6.72 18.82 6.60
CA PHE A 285 -7.47 19.80 5.80
C PHE A 285 -7.55 21.15 6.52
N SER A 286 -7.91 21.15 7.82
CA SER A 286 -7.94 22.37 8.62
C SER A 286 -6.56 23.02 8.76
N ASP A 287 -5.50 22.23 8.86
CA ASP A 287 -4.12 22.70 8.91
C ASP A 287 -3.69 23.37 7.62
N TYR A 288 -4.05 22.77 6.49
CA TYR A 288 -3.80 23.37 5.17
C TYR A 288 -4.45 24.74 5.05
N GLU A 289 -5.74 24.87 5.40
CA GLU A 289 -6.45 26.15 5.34
C GLU A 289 -5.82 27.19 6.29
N ALA A 290 -5.48 26.78 7.51
CA ALA A 290 -4.85 27.66 8.50
C ALA A 290 -3.47 28.14 8.03
N ALA A 291 -2.64 27.23 7.51
CA ALA A 291 -1.31 27.56 7.00
C ALA A 291 -1.40 28.41 5.72
N LYS A 292 -2.31 28.09 4.79
CA LYS A 292 -2.54 28.87 3.58
C LYS A 292 -2.90 30.30 3.94
N LEU A 293 -3.90 30.48 4.81
CA LEU A 293 -4.31 31.81 5.28
C LEU A 293 -3.16 32.57 5.94
N ALA A 294 -2.41 31.93 6.85
CA ALA A 294 -1.30 32.56 7.54
C ALA A 294 -0.20 33.03 6.57
N TYR A 295 0.12 32.24 5.55
CA TYR A 295 1.22 32.52 4.62
C TYR A 295 0.84 33.55 3.55
N THR A 296 -0.44 33.58 3.13
CA THR A 296 -0.92 34.48 2.05
C THR A 296 -1.42 35.83 2.56
N THR A 297 -1.77 35.93 3.84
CA THR A 297 -2.22 37.19 4.46
C THR A 297 -1.17 37.84 5.37
N ALA A 298 0.02 37.24 5.46
CA ALA A 298 1.18 37.79 6.16
C ALA A 298 1.46 39.24 5.73
N LYS A 299 1.76 40.13 6.68
CA LYS A 299 2.04 41.55 6.40
C LYS A 299 3.40 41.97 6.95
N PRO A 300 4.20 42.76 6.23
CA PRO A 300 5.40 43.36 6.79
C PRO A 300 5.11 44.11 8.09
N ILE A 301 6.01 44.00 9.07
CA ILE A 301 5.97 44.78 10.31
C ILE A 301 7.05 45.86 10.22
N GLU A 302 6.64 47.13 10.24
CA GLU A 302 7.59 48.25 10.26
C GLU A 302 8.39 48.23 11.57
N ASN A 303 9.72 48.38 11.46
CA ASN A 303 10.65 48.36 12.59
C ASN A 303 10.50 47.11 13.48
N GLU A 304 10.31 45.94 12.87
CA GLU A 304 10.20 44.68 13.57
C GLU A 304 11.45 44.41 14.42
N PRO A 305 11.33 44.26 15.75
CA PRO A 305 12.48 43.92 16.59
C PRO A 305 12.97 42.51 16.27
N ASP A 306 14.26 42.25 16.53
CA ASP A 306 14.86 40.94 16.25
C ASP A 306 14.14 39.78 16.98
N PHE A 307 13.56 40.08 18.15
CA PHE A 307 12.83 39.13 18.98
C PHE A 307 11.44 39.65 19.35
N HIS A 308 10.39 38.87 19.05
CA HIS A 308 9.03 39.20 19.45
C HIS A 308 8.11 37.99 19.50
N TYR A 309 6.97 38.15 20.16
CA TYR A 309 6.07 37.07 20.55
C TYR A 309 4.69 37.20 19.88
N ASN A 310 4.65 37.17 18.54
CA ASN A 310 3.43 37.35 17.76
C ASN A 310 3.27 36.37 16.59
N ALA A 311 4.05 35.28 16.55
CA ALA A 311 4.07 34.38 15.41
C ALA A 311 2.69 33.74 15.13
N ASP A 312 1.83 33.67 16.14
CA ASP A 312 0.42 33.25 16.05
C ASP A 312 -0.48 34.30 15.36
N LYS A 313 -0.07 35.56 15.30
CA LYS A 313 -0.84 36.68 14.72
C LYS A 313 -0.39 37.08 13.32
N ASN A 314 0.89 36.90 12.99
CA ASN A 314 1.42 37.30 11.69
C ASN A 314 2.62 36.43 11.27
N ALA A 315 2.44 35.66 10.20
CA ALA A 315 3.47 34.76 9.71
C ALA A 315 4.67 35.48 9.07
N TYR A 316 4.51 36.75 8.66
CA TYR A 316 5.60 37.52 8.07
C TYR A 316 6.84 37.55 8.99
N SER A 317 6.61 37.60 10.29
CA SER A 317 7.65 37.65 11.32
C SER A 317 8.68 36.52 11.26
N TYR A 318 8.26 35.34 10.80
CA TYR A 318 9.12 34.17 10.68
C TYR A 318 9.32 33.69 9.24
N LEU A 319 8.54 34.19 8.28
CA LEU A 319 8.70 33.88 6.86
C LEU A 319 9.56 34.90 6.12
N GLY A 320 9.56 36.17 6.57
CA GLY A 320 10.20 37.29 5.88
C GLY A 320 9.55 37.68 4.55
N LYS A 321 8.41 37.06 4.20
CA LYS A 321 7.65 37.35 2.97
C LYS A 321 6.20 36.94 3.09
N THR A 322 5.40 37.44 2.15
CA THR A 322 4.00 37.01 1.91
C THR A 322 3.98 36.14 0.66
N PHE A 323 3.32 34.99 0.72
CA PHE A 323 3.18 34.09 -0.42
C PHE A 323 1.93 34.45 -1.23
N THR A 324 1.98 34.28 -2.54
CA THR A 324 0.76 34.16 -3.35
C THR A 324 0.09 32.80 -3.10
N GLU A 325 -1.20 32.68 -3.38
CA GLU A 325 -1.89 31.37 -3.29
C GLU A 325 -1.21 30.32 -4.17
N HIS A 326 -0.82 30.71 -5.39
CA HIS A 326 -0.12 29.83 -6.32
C HIS A 326 1.23 29.35 -5.75
N GLU A 327 2.03 30.22 -5.15
CA GLU A 327 3.30 29.79 -4.52
C GLU A 327 3.08 28.87 -3.31
N PHE A 328 1.97 29.02 -2.58
CA PHE A 328 1.65 28.15 -1.47
C PHE A 328 1.18 26.78 -1.96
N ASP A 329 0.27 26.74 -2.94
CA ASP A 329 -0.44 25.53 -3.35
C ASP A 329 0.41 24.56 -4.16
N TRP A 330 1.48 25.02 -4.83
CA TRP A 330 2.35 24.14 -5.59
C TRP A 330 3.60 23.72 -4.81
N PHE A 331 3.92 22.43 -4.89
CA PHE A 331 5.21 21.90 -4.45
C PHE A 331 5.75 20.89 -5.45
N GLU A 332 7.06 20.71 -5.46
CA GLU A 332 7.72 19.66 -6.22
C GLU A 332 7.67 18.37 -5.42
N ASP A 333 7.06 17.32 -5.98
CA ASP A 333 6.95 16.02 -5.31
C ASP A 333 8.31 15.49 -4.88
N ILE A 334 8.37 14.98 -3.65
CA ILE A 334 9.62 14.56 -3.02
C ILE A 334 10.23 13.33 -3.69
N GLU A 335 9.42 12.52 -4.37
CA GLU A 335 9.87 11.27 -4.96
C GLU A 335 10.15 11.42 -6.46
N THR A 336 9.25 12.06 -7.18
CA THR A 336 9.20 12.08 -8.65
C THR A 336 9.62 13.42 -9.26
N ASN A 337 9.68 14.47 -8.44
CA ASN A 337 9.84 15.87 -8.86
C ASN A 337 8.71 16.39 -9.78
N ILE A 338 7.59 15.68 -9.90
CA ILE A 338 6.40 16.19 -10.59
C ILE A 338 5.80 17.32 -9.74
N PRO A 339 5.41 18.46 -10.33
CA PRO A 339 4.67 19.48 -9.58
C PRO A 339 3.30 18.96 -9.15
N ILE A 340 2.97 19.15 -7.87
CA ILE A 340 1.72 18.70 -7.26
C ILE A 340 1.00 19.90 -6.64
N HIS A 341 -0.31 20.01 -6.92
CA HIS A 341 -1.17 20.97 -6.27
C HIS A 341 -1.64 20.44 -4.90
N LEU A 342 -1.09 20.98 -3.83
CA LEU A 342 -1.32 20.57 -2.44
C LEU A 342 -2.79 20.60 -2.03
N GLY A 343 -3.52 21.67 -2.37
CA GLY A 343 -4.95 21.78 -2.07
C GLY A 343 -5.80 20.65 -2.68
N ASN A 344 -5.64 20.40 -3.99
CA ASN A 344 -6.32 19.29 -4.67
C ASN A 344 -5.92 17.93 -4.11
N PHE A 345 -4.63 17.74 -3.78
CA PHE A 345 -4.15 16.50 -3.20
C PHE A 345 -4.80 16.23 -1.83
N ILE A 346 -4.85 17.23 -0.95
CA ILE A 346 -5.49 17.10 0.36
C ILE A 346 -7.01 16.94 0.24
N LYS A 347 -7.65 17.64 -0.69
CA LYS A 347 -9.08 17.46 -1.00
C LYS A 347 -9.36 16.01 -1.42
N ALA A 348 -8.55 15.44 -2.31
CA ALA A 348 -8.66 14.05 -2.74
C ALA A 348 -8.46 13.06 -1.59
N LEU A 349 -7.45 13.27 -0.73
CA LEU A 349 -7.19 12.44 0.45
C LEU A 349 -8.35 12.47 1.46
N LYS A 350 -8.91 13.66 1.70
CA LYS A 350 -10.07 13.82 2.59
C LYS A 350 -11.27 13.04 2.08
N VAL A 351 -11.56 13.12 0.78
CA VAL A 351 -12.63 12.36 0.14
C VAL A 351 -12.38 10.87 0.23
N ALA A 352 -11.15 10.42 -0.05
CA ALA A 352 -10.78 9.02 0.09
C ALA A 352 -11.01 8.53 1.53
N ALA A 353 -10.56 9.27 2.56
CA ALA A 353 -10.74 8.88 3.97
C ALA A 353 -12.21 8.78 4.42
N HIS A 354 -13.06 9.64 3.87
CA HIS A 354 -14.49 9.69 4.17
C HIS A 354 -15.32 8.77 3.26
N PHE A 355 -14.67 8.04 2.36
CA PHE A 355 -15.34 7.12 1.49
C PHE A 355 -16.09 6.08 2.31
N ASP A 356 -17.36 5.86 1.98
CA ASP A 356 -18.26 4.93 2.65
C ASP A 356 -18.84 3.88 1.69
N GLY A 357 -18.44 3.93 0.42
CA GLY A 357 -18.97 3.07 -0.63
C GLY A 357 -20.14 3.69 -1.41
N ASP A 358 -20.60 4.91 -1.11
CA ASP A 358 -21.55 5.62 -1.98
C ASP A 358 -20.82 6.44 -3.07
N ARG A 359 -21.22 6.19 -4.33
CA ARG A 359 -20.45 6.43 -5.56
C ARG A 359 -20.33 7.89 -5.96
N LYS A 360 -21.41 8.66 -5.85
CA LYS A 360 -21.54 9.84 -6.73
C LYS A 360 -20.65 11.01 -6.30
N GLN A 361 -20.76 11.46 -5.06
CA GLN A 361 -20.07 12.69 -4.66
C GLN A 361 -18.55 12.53 -4.59
N SER A 362 -18.06 11.39 -4.10
CA SER A 362 -16.64 11.18 -3.89
C SER A 362 -15.86 11.03 -5.20
N ILE A 363 -16.36 10.25 -6.15
CA ILE A 363 -15.69 10.08 -7.46
C ILE A 363 -15.72 11.39 -8.26
N ASP A 364 -16.84 12.12 -8.23
CA ASP A 364 -16.96 13.42 -8.91
C ASP A 364 -15.92 14.43 -8.39
N ILE A 365 -15.67 14.46 -7.08
CA ILE A 365 -14.64 15.33 -6.50
C ILE A 365 -13.23 14.90 -6.95
N LEU A 366 -12.95 13.60 -6.99
CA LEU A 366 -11.66 13.11 -7.49
C LEU A 366 -11.46 13.49 -8.97
N ASP A 367 -12.50 13.40 -9.79
CA ASP A 367 -12.46 13.83 -11.19
C ASP A 367 -12.25 15.34 -11.34
N GLU A 368 -12.87 16.16 -10.49
CA GLU A 368 -12.62 17.60 -10.45
C GLU A 368 -11.15 17.93 -10.10
N CYS A 369 -10.59 17.20 -9.12
CA CYS A 369 -9.20 17.37 -8.73
C CYS A 369 -8.24 16.96 -9.86
N ILE A 370 -8.51 15.83 -10.53
CA ILE A 370 -7.73 15.37 -11.70
C ILE A 370 -7.85 16.36 -12.87
N LYS A 371 -9.02 16.94 -13.10
CA LYS A 371 -9.20 17.94 -14.16
C LYS A 371 -8.30 19.17 -13.94
N THR A 372 -8.13 19.58 -12.69
CA THR A 372 -7.31 20.74 -12.32
C THR A 372 -5.82 20.41 -12.26
N ASP A 373 -5.46 19.21 -11.81
CA ASP A 373 -4.07 18.73 -11.68
C ASP A 373 -3.90 17.33 -12.32
N PRO A 374 -3.94 17.23 -13.66
CA PRO A 374 -4.04 15.96 -14.37
C PRO A 374 -2.79 15.10 -14.31
N LYS A 375 -1.65 15.65 -13.86
CA LYS A 375 -0.38 14.93 -13.73
C LYS A 375 -0.15 14.38 -12.33
N ASN A 376 -1.07 14.63 -11.40
CA ASN A 376 -0.97 14.16 -10.03
C ASN A 376 -1.27 12.66 -9.92
N ILE A 377 -0.20 11.88 -10.01
CA ILE A 377 -0.23 10.41 -9.96
C ILE A 377 -0.92 9.85 -8.71
N TYR A 378 -0.86 10.57 -7.58
CA TYR A 378 -1.46 10.11 -6.32
C TYR A 378 -2.99 10.16 -6.37
N ILE A 379 -3.57 11.18 -7.03
CA ILE A 379 -5.03 11.27 -7.18
C ILE A 379 -5.54 10.19 -8.14
N HIS A 380 -4.78 9.88 -9.20
CA HIS A 380 -5.06 8.74 -10.07
C HIS A 380 -5.06 7.41 -9.30
N TYR A 381 -4.06 7.20 -8.44
CA TYR A 381 -3.97 6.03 -7.56
C TYR A 381 -5.19 5.95 -6.62
N LEU A 382 -5.50 7.04 -5.92
CA LEU A 382 -6.63 7.08 -4.99
C LEU A 382 -7.97 6.82 -5.69
N LYS A 383 -8.17 7.37 -6.90
CA LYS A 383 -9.39 7.10 -7.69
C LYS A 383 -9.53 5.62 -8.03
N ALA A 384 -8.48 4.96 -8.50
CA ALA A 384 -8.51 3.53 -8.76
C ALA A 384 -8.85 2.71 -7.51
N SER A 385 -8.33 3.13 -6.36
CA SER A 385 -8.58 2.49 -5.06
C SER A 385 -10.04 2.67 -4.60
N CYS A 386 -10.62 3.86 -4.78
CA CYS A 386 -12.04 4.09 -4.49
C CYS A 386 -12.96 3.32 -5.45
N LEU A 387 -12.60 3.21 -6.74
CA LEU A 387 -13.35 2.42 -7.72
C LEU A 387 -13.36 0.93 -7.37
N ASP A 388 -12.25 0.40 -6.88
CA ASP A 388 -12.18 -0.97 -6.37
C ASP A 388 -13.17 -1.21 -5.22
N ILE A 389 -13.19 -0.30 -4.25
CA ILE A 389 -14.11 -0.39 -3.13
C ILE A 389 -15.57 -0.30 -3.60
N LEU A 390 -15.90 0.60 -4.52
CA LEU A 390 -17.25 0.68 -5.09
C LEU A 390 -17.70 -0.63 -5.72
N THR A 391 -16.75 -1.30 -6.36
CA THR A 391 -16.98 -2.53 -7.09
C THR A 391 -17.26 -3.70 -6.16
N SER A 392 -16.74 -3.68 -4.93
CA SER A 392 -16.95 -4.73 -3.93
C SER A 392 -18.43 -4.93 -3.55
N SER A 393 -19.23 -3.87 -3.54
CA SER A 393 -20.66 -3.92 -3.22
C SER A 393 -21.57 -4.12 -4.44
N GLU A 394 -21.02 -3.99 -5.65
CA GLU A 394 -21.77 -4.05 -6.90
C GLU A 394 -22.10 -5.50 -7.29
N THR A 395 -23.30 -5.69 -7.82
CA THR A 395 -23.82 -7.00 -8.27
C THR A 395 -23.95 -7.09 -9.78
N ASP A 396 -24.04 -5.95 -10.48
CA ASP A 396 -24.05 -5.93 -11.94
C ASP A 396 -22.63 -6.08 -12.51
N LEU A 397 -22.35 -7.23 -13.12
CA LEU A 397 -21.05 -7.57 -13.71
C LEU A 397 -20.57 -6.55 -14.76
N ASN A 398 -21.48 -5.88 -15.50
CA ASN A 398 -21.08 -4.85 -16.45
C ASN A 398 -20.56 -3.61 -15.72
N VAL A 399 -21.20 -3.23 -14.61
CA VAL A 399 -20.75 -2.10 -13.78
C VAL A 399 -19.42 -2.45 -13.10
N VAL A 400 -19.28 -3.67 -12.58
CA VAL A 400 -18.02 -4.21 -12.03
C VAL A 400 -16.89 -4.09 -13.04
N HIS A 401 -17.09 -4.62 -14.25
CA HIS A 401 -16.09 -4.58 -15.31
C HIS A 401 -15.72 -3.15 -15.71
N ASN A 402 -16.71 -2.27 -15.88
CA ASN A 402 -16.48 -0.87 -16.23
C ASN A 402 -15.67 -0.12 -15.16
N ASN A 403 -15.95 -0.36 -13.88
CA ASN A 403 -15.20 0.27 -12.79
C ASN A 403 -13.74 -0.20 -12.78
N TYR A 404 -13.47 -1.50 -12.97
CA TYR A 404 -12.09 -1.99 -13.06
C TYR A 404 -11.37 -1.46 -14.30
N SER A 405 -12.05 -1.38 -15.44
CA SER A 405 -11.47 -0.79 -16.65
C SER A 405 -11.12 0.69 -16.44
N ASP A 406 -11.97 1.47 -15.75
CA ASP A 406 -11.68 2.87 -15.42
C ASP A 406 -10.50 2.99 -14.43
N ALA A 407 -10.46 2.13 -13.41
CA ALA A 407 -9.34 2.05 -12.47
C ALA A 407 -8.01 1.77 -13.20
N ILE A 408 -7.98 0.76 -14.07
CA ILE A 408 -6.80 0.41 -14.88
C ILE A 408 -6.35 1.60 -15.73
N HIS A 409 -7.28 2.26 -16.43
CA HIS A 409 -6.99 3.42 -17.28
C HIS A 409 -6.33 4.56 -16.49
N HIS A 410 -6.81 4.86 -15.28
CA HIS A 410 -6.22 5.89 -14.44
C HIS A 410 -4.81 5.54 -13.97
N LEU A 411 -4.54 4.28 -13.64
CA LEU A 411 -3.21 3.82 -13.23
C LEU A 411 -2.21 3.80 -14.40
N GLU A 412 -2.64 3.37 -15.59
CA GLU A 412 -1.81 3.42 -16.79
C GLU A 412 -1.44 4.85 -17.19
N LYS A 413 -2.37 5.80 -17.04
CA LYS A 413 -2.06 7.24 -17.18
C LYS A 413 -1.00 7.71 -16.19
N ALA A 414 -1.11 7.31 -14.93
CA ALA A 414 -0.13 7.68 -13.91
C ALA A 414 1.28 7.16 -14.25
N LEU A 415 1.39 5.89 -14.68
CA LEU A 415 2.65 5.32 -15.17
C LEU A 415 3.17 6.04 -16.42
N ALA A 416 2.30 6.45 -17.35
CA ALA A 416 2.70 7.21 -18.53
C ALA A 416 3.27 8.59 -18.17
N TYR A 417 2.75 9.26 -17.14
CA TYR A 417 3.35 10.51 -16.64
C TYR A 417 4.74 10.26 -16.04
N LEU A 418 4.91 9.17 -15.28
CA LEU A 418 6.19 8.77 -14.72
C LEU A 418 7.21 8.34 -15.78
N ALA A 419 6.78 7.76 -16.90
CA ALA A 419 7.68 7.39 -17.99
C ALA A 419 8.49 8.59 -18.54
N ASN A 420 7.98 9.80 -18.37
CA ASN A 420 8.63 11.04 -18.80
C ASN A 420 9.53 11.69 -17.74
N THR A 421 9.62 11.11 -16.53
CA THR A 421 10.51 11.61 -15.48
C THR A 421 11.90 10.99 -15.60
N PRO A 422 12.97 11.65 -15.09
CA PRO A 422 14.31 11.08 -15.11
C PRO A 422 14.35 9.71 -14.41
N LYS A 423 14.80 8.66 -15.13
CA LYS A 423 15.01 7.33 -14.53
C LYS A 423 16.14 7.44 -13.49
N LEU A 424 15.81 7.31 -12.21
CA LEU A 424 16.83 7.19 -11.15
C LEU A 424 17.58 5.86 -11.32
N PRO A 425 18.92 5.81 -11.28
CA PRO A 425 19.66 4.56 -11.34
C PRO A 425 19.48 3.83 -10.01
N LEU A 426 18.47 2.97 -9.94
CA LEU A 426 18.21 2.15 -8.76
C LEU A 426 18.77 0.77 -9.00
N PRO A 427 19.71 0.29 -8.16
CA PRO A 427 20.08 -1.10 -8.20
C PRO A 427 18.87 -1.96 -7.80
N THR A 428 18.78 -3.16 -8.39
CA THR A 428 17.92 -4.21 -7.85
C THR A 428 18.43 -4.55 -6.45
N LEU A 429 17.55 -4.46 -5.46
CA LEU A 429 17.88 -4.83 -4.08
C LEU A 429 17.41 -6.26 -3.80
N ALA A 430 18.10 -6.93 -2.88
CA ALA A 430 17.61 -8.19 -2.35
C ALA A 430 16.26 -7.97 -1.66
N LYS A 431 15.37 -8.94 -1.82
CA LYS A 431 14.09 -9.02 -1.12
C LYS A 431 13.91 -10.41 -0.55
N THR A 432 13.42 -10.46 0.68
CA THR A 432 13.00 -11.69 1.31
C THR A 432 11.84 -12.25 0.52
N ASN A 433 12.11 -13.35 -0.18
CA ASN A 433 11.10 -14.08 -0.92
C ASN A 433 10.68 -15.30 -0.11
N PHE A 434 9.38 -15.36 0.21
CA PHE A 434 8.77 -16.47 0.90
C PHE A 434 8.22 -17.53 -0.07
N SER A 435 8.20 -17.27 -1.39
CA SER A 435 7.86 -18.26 -2.40
C SER A 435 8.96 -19.30 -2.55
N HIS A 436 8.55 -20.56 -2.65
CA HIS A 436 9.45 -21.71 -2.73
C HIS A 436 10.15 -21.86 -4.09
N GLU A 437 9.60 -21.24 -5.13
CA GLU A 437 10.23 -21.15 -6.43
C GLU A 437 10.79 -19.74 -6.60
N THR A 438 12.09 -19.67 -6.85
CA THR A 438 12.64 -18.57 -7.65
C THR A 438 12.13 -18.85 -9.05
N GLU A 439 11.26 -17.99 -9.59
CA GLU A 439 11.22 -17.88 -11.05
C GLU A 439 12.68 -17.69 -11.45
N VAL A 440 13.26 -18.68 -12.15
CA VAL A 440 14.57 -18.48 -12.76
C VAL A 440 14.40 -17.20 -13.57
N PRO A 441 15.20 -16.14 -13.35
CA PRO A 441 14.98 -14.86 -13.99
C PRO A 441 15.39 -14.98 -15.46
N GLU A 442 14.65 -15.76 -16.24
CA GLU A 442 14.70 -15.72 -17.68
C GLU A 442 13.99 -14.43 -18.09
N LYS A 443 14.83 -13.51 -18.58
CA LYS A 443 14.60 -12.10 -18.96
C LYS A 443 14.64 -11.10 -17.80
N GLN A 444 15.73 -10.34 -17.73
CA GLN A 444 15.68 -8.98 -17.19
C GLN A 444 14.54 -8.24 -17.91
N VAL A 445 13.48 -7.90 -17.17
CA VAL A 445 12.38 -7.09 -17.70
C VAL A 445 12.84 -5.65 -17.66
N GLU A 446 12.63 -4.89 -18.74
CA GLU A 446 12.96 -3.47 -18.72
C GLU A 446 12.18 -2.79 -17.58
N ARG A 447 12.91 -2.04 -16.73
CA ARG A 447 12.32 -1.32 -15.63
C ARG A 447 11.45 -0.16 -16.14
N ILE A 448 10.22 -0.13 -15.66
CA ILE A 448 9.33 1.04 -15.79
C ILE A 448 9.57 2.04 -14.66
N ASN A 449 9.33 3.31 -14.92
CA ASN A 449 9.31 4.32 -13.87
C ASN A 449 8.02 4.19 -13.08
N ASP A 450 8.17 4.04 -11.78
CA ASP A 450 7.08 3.82 -10.84
C ASP A 450 7.44 4.46 -9.49
N LEU A 451 6.44 4.61 -8.61
CA LEU A 451 6.63 4.87 -7.20
C LEU A 451 7.35 3.69 -6.53
N LYS A 452 8.33 4.00 -5.71
CA LYS A 452 9.25 3.05 -5.07
C LYS A 452 8.58 2.34 -3.91
N PHE A 453 8.04 3.07 -2.94
CA PHE A 453 7.50 2.49 -1.70
C PHE A 453 6.02 2.09 -1.84
N THR A 454 5.32 2.70 -2.79
CA THR A 454 3.88 2.52 -3.04
C THR A 454 3.62 2.27 -4.54
N PRO A 455 4.17 1.19 -5.13
CA PRO A 455 4.22 0.99 -6.58
C PRO A 455 2.83 0.96 -7.22
N ILE A 456 2.62 1.81 -8.23
CA ILE A 456 1.42 1.82 -9.07
C ILE A 456 1.27 0.47 -9.77
N SER A 457 2.37 -0.17 -10.16
CA SER A 457 2.36 -1.52 -10.74
C SER A 457 1.63 -2.52 -9.85
N LEU A 458 1.81 -2.47 -8.52
CA LEU A 458 1.19 -3.45 -7.64
C LEU A 458 -0.33 -3.29 -7.58
N ILE A 459 -0.84 -2.05 -7.49
CA ILE A 459 -2.28 -1.82 -7.55
C ILE A 459 -2.83 -2.10 -8.96
N SER A 460 -2.08 -1.80 -10.03
CA SER A 460 -2.45 -2.18 -11.40
C SER A 460 -2.62 -3.68 -11.52
N ALA A 461 -1.68 -4.48 -10.99
CA ALA A 461 -1.79 -5.92 -10.96
C ALA A 461 -3.05 -6.39 -10.22
N SER A 462 -3.37 -5.78 -9.08
CA SER A 462 -4.62 -6.07 -8.35
C SER A 462 -5.86 -5.78 -9.19
N MET A 463 -5.92 -4.63 -9.86
CA MET A 463 -7.05 -4.27 -10.72
C MET A 463 -7.18 -5.20 -11.91
N TYR A 464 -6.06 -5.59 -12.53
CA TYR A 464 -6.03 -6.54 -13.63
C TYR A 464 -6.52 -7.94 -13.20
N ALA A 465 -6.04 -8.45 -12.06
CA ALA A 465 -6.50 -9.72 -11.51
C ALA A 465 -8.02 -9.71 -11.26
N ARG A 466 -8.56 -8.63 -10.70
CA ARG A 466 -10.00 -8.50 -10.43
C ARG A 466 -10.84 -8.31 -11.69
N ALA A 467 -10.35 -7.55 -12.67
CA ALA A 467 -11.00 -7.42 -13.97
C ALA A 467 -11.09 -8.77 -14.70
N ALA A 468 -10.11 -9.65 -14.50
CA ALA A 468 -10.13 -11.01 -15.06
C ALA A 468 -11.25 -11.87 -14.44
N GLU A 469 -11.65 -11.59 -13.21
CA GLU A 469 -12.71 -12.30 -12.49
C GLU A 469 -14.10 -11.68 -12.69
N SER A 470 -14.22 -10.55 -13.40
CA SER A 470 -15.49 -9.80 -13.56
C SER A 470 -16.42 -10.38 -14.64
N GLY A 471 -16.41 -11.70 -14.85
CA GLY A 471 -17.26 -12.38 -15.84
C GLY A 471 -16.90 -12.10 -17.31
N VAL A 472 -15.65 -11.75 -17.58
CA VAL A 472 -15.14 -11.52 -18.96
C VAL A 472 -14.93 -12.82 -19.73
N SER A 473 -14.70 -12.73 -21.05
CA SER A 473 -14.32 -13.89 -21.86
C SER A 473 -12.99 -14.50 -21.39
N ILE A 474 -12.79 -15.80 -21.67
CA ILE A 474 -11.58 -16.52 -21.30
C ILE A 474 -10.33 -15.84 -21.88
N ASP A 475 -10.36 -15.43 -23.15
CA ASP A 475 -9.25 -14.72 -23.79
C ASP A 475 -8.89 -13.43 -23.04
N LEU A 476 -9.90 -12.65 -22.65
CA LEU A 476 -9.68 -11.39 -21.95
C LEU A 476 -9.18 -11.62 -20.52
N ARG A 477 -9.69 -12.66 -19.84
CA ARG A 477 -9.21 -13.12 -18.54
C ARG A 477 -7.72 -13.45 -18.59
N HIS A 478 -7.28 -14.21 -19.60
CA HIS A 478 -5.86 -14.54 -19.80
C HIS A 478 -5.00 -13.31 -20.07
N ILE A 479 -5.47 -12.38 -20.93
CA ILE A 479 -4.76 -11.12 -21.21
C ILE A 479 -4.58 -10.31 -19.93
N TYR A 480 -5.62 -10.17 -19.12
CA TYR A 480 -5.56 -9.45 -17.86
C TYR A 480 -4.65 -10.14 -16.84
N GLY A 481 -4.74 -11.47 -16.70
CA GLY A 481 -3.85 -12.24 -15.84
C GLY A 481 -2.37 -12.07 -16.22
N ALA A 482 -2.04 -12.17 -17.50
CA ALA A 482 -0.68 -12.01 -18.02
C ALA A 482 -0.14 -10.58 -17.76
N LYS A 483 -0.93 -9.54 -18.08
CA LYS A 483 -0.55 -8.15 -17.78
C LYS A 483 -0.35 -7.92 -16.28
N GLY A 484 -1.24 -8.47 -15.45
CA GLY A 484 -1.11 -8.40 -13.99
C GLY A 484 0.18 -9.04 -13.50
N ALA A 485 0.54 -10.22 -14.02
CA ALA A 485 1.77 -10.91 -13.66
C ALA A 485 3.03 -10.10 -14.02
N ASP A 486 3.05 -9.44 -15.19
CA ASP A 486 4.14 -8.53 -15.57
C ASP A 486 4.30 -7.37 -14.56
N PHE A 487 3.20 -6.77 -14.12
CA PHE A 487 3.24 -5.70 -13.12
C PHE A 487 3.65 -6.20 -11.72
N VAL A 488 3.23 -7.38 -11.31
CA VAL A 488 3.72 -8.01 -10.07
C VAL A 488 5.23 -8.19 -10.14
N ARG A 489 5.76 -8.64 -11.28
CA ARG A 489 7.20 -8.81 -11.49
C ARG A 489 7.96 -7.48 -11.45
N GLN A 490 7.40 -6.40 -12.01
CA GLN A 490 7.97 -5.05 -11.86
C GLN A 490 8.05 -4.64 -10.39
N ALA A 491 6.97 -4.85 -9.62
CA ALA A 491 6.94 -4.54 -8.20
C ALA A 491 7.93 -5.41 -7.40
N GLU A 492 8.02 -6.70 -7.71
CA GLU A 492 8.95 -7.63 -7.06
C GLU A 492 10.40 -7.22 -7.27
N LEU A 493 10.80 -6.91 -8.50
CA LEU A 493 12.20 -6.62 -8.84
C LEU A 493 12.64 -5.20 -8.49
N TYR A 494 11.77 -4.20 -8.65
CA TYR A 494 12.19 -2.80 -8.68
C TYR A 494 11.59 -1.91 -7.59
N SER A 495 10.52 -2.32 -6.92
CA SER A 495 9.97 -1.52 -5.83
C SER A 495 10.83 -1.61 -4.56
N ARG A 496 10.66 -0.65 -3.66
CA ARG A 496 11.15 -0.66 -2.27
C ARG A 496 10.05 -1.05 -1.27
N SER A 497 8.89 -1.47 -1.76
CA SER A 497 7.85 -2.07 -0.93
C SER A 497 8.25 -3.52 -0.63
N PRO A 498 8.30 -3.96 0.64
CA PRO A 498 8.63 -5.33 0.96
C PRO A 498 7.46 -6.27 0.61
N ASN A 499 7.78 -7.53 0.32
CA ASN A 499 6.80 -8.53 -0.10
C ASN A 499 5.99 -9.01 1.11
N GLY A 500 4.85 -8.35 1.35
CA GLY A 500 3.89 -8.74 2.37
C GLY A 500 2.83 -9.74 1.88
N PRO A 501 1.90 -10.16 2.76
CA PRO A 501 0.83 -11.09 2.41
C PRO A 501 -0.02 -10.62 1.21
N TYR A 502 -0.29 -9.32 1.12
CA TYR A 502 -1.06 -8.73 0.02
C TYR A 502 -0.38 -8.89 -1.34
N PHE A 503 0.95 -8.76 -1.40
CA PHE A 503 1.72 -9.00 -2.61
C PHE A 503 1.52 -10.43 -3.13
N TYR A 504 1.62 -11.42 -2.24
CA TYR A 504 1.45 -12.83 -2.62
C TYR A 504 0.02 -13.16 -3.03
N MET A 505 -0.99 -12.53 -2.42
CA MET A 505 -2.39 -12.68 -2.84
C MET A 505 -2.62 -12.13 -4.25
N ILE A 506 -2.11 -10.94 -4.56
CA ILE A 506 -2.20 -10.36 -5.91
C ILE A 506 -1.46 -11.24 -6.92
N LYS A 507 -0.22 -11.65 -6.58
CA LYS A 507 0.60 -12.55 -7.41
C LYS A 507 -0.14 -13.83 -7.73
N GLY A 508 -0.76 -14.46 -6.72
CA GLY A 508 -1.59 -15.64 -6.90
C GLY A 508 -2.79 -15.39 -7.82
N GLY A 509 -3.48 -14.26 -7.65
CA GLY A 509 -4.64 -13.89 -8.47
C GLY A 509 -4.29 -13.68 -9.94
N CYS A 510 -3.18 -13.01 -10.22
CA CYS A 510 -2.69 -12.83 -11.59
C CYS A 510 -2.37 -14.17 -12.26
N TYR A 511 -1.62 -15.05 -11.59
CA TYR A 511 -1.31 -16.38 -12.14
C TYR A 511 -2.55 -17.25 -12.31
N TYR A 512 -3.49 -17.18 -11.37
CA TYR A 512 -4.75 -17.92 -11.46
C TYR A 512 -5.59 -17.43 -12.66
N ALA A 513 -5.59 -16.13 -12.94
CA ALA A 513 -6.31 -15.55 -14.06
C ALA A 513 -5.78 -16.02 -15.44
N CYS A 514 -4.48 -16.32 -15.57
CA CYS A 514 -3.89 -16.85 -16.80
C CYS A 514 -3.60 -18.36 -16.75
N ASP A 515 -4.31 -19.11 -15.91
CA ASP A 515 -4.22 -20.58 -15.77
C ASP A 515 -2.83 -21.12 -15.40
N MET A 516 -1.96 -20.29 -14.83
CA MET A 516 -0.66 -20.68 -14.27
C MET A 516 -0.83 -21.22 -12.85
N TYR A 517 -1.64 -22.28 -12.71
CA TYR A 517 -2.15 -22.74 -11.41
C TYR A 517 -1.05 -23.21 -10.43
N GLU A 518 0.05 -23.81 -10.90
CA GLU A 518 1.16 -24.22 -10.01
C GLU A 518 1.79 -23.00 -9.32
N LEU A 519 2.04 -21.93 -10.09
CA LEU A 519 2.58 -20.68 -9.55
C LEU A 519 1.56 -19.96 -8.67
N ALA A 520 0.27 -20.02 -9.02
CA ALA A 520 -0.79 -19.47 -8.18
C ALA A 520 -0.84 -20.15 -6.80
N VAL A 521 -0.80 -21.49 -6.76
CA VAL A 521 -0.75 -22.27 -5.51
C VAL A 521 0.48 -21.91 -4.69
N ASN A 522 1.65 -21.80 -5.32
CA ASN A 522 2.89 -21.40 -4.66
C ASN A 522 2.79 -19.99 -4.05
N ALA A 523 2.24 -19.02 -4.78
CA ALA A 523 2.05 -17.66 -4.30
C ALA A 523 1.06 -17.61 -3.12
N TYR A 524 -0.16 -18.16 -3.27
CA TYR A 524 -1.16 -18.15 -2.20
C TYR A 524 -0.71 -18.88 -0.94
N SER A 525 -0.03 -20.02 -1.07
CA SER A 525 0.48 -20.75 0.10
C SER A 525 1.55 -19.99 0.89
N SER A 526 2.25 -19.02 0.26
CA SER A 526 3.25 -18.19 0.93
C SER A 526 2.63 -17.26 1.99
N VAL A 527 1.33 -16.97 1.90
CA VAL A 527 0.60 -16.13 2.87
C VAL A 527 0.55 -16.77 4.25
N GLU A 528 0.59 -18.11 4.35
CA GLU A 528 0.62 -18.83 5.64
C GLU A 528 1.80 -18.40 6.53
N ARG A 529 2.92 -17.96 5.94
CA ARG A 529 4.09 -17.47 6.68
C ARG A 529 3.78 -16.26 7.57
N PHE A 530 2.72 -15.52 7.27
CA PHE A 530 2.32 -14.33 8.00
C PHE A 530 1.26 -14.62 9.07
N GLU A 531 0.92 -15.88 9.34
CA GLU A 531 -0.17 -16.25 10.26
C GLU A 531 -0.05 -15.68 11.68
N SER A 532 1.17 -15.39 12.14
CA SER A 532 1.40 -14.81 13.47
C SER A 532 1.09 -13.31 13.55
N VAL A 533 0.90 -12.65 12.40
CA VAL A 533 0.81 -11.18 12.27
C VAL A 533 -0.41 -10.71 11.48
N VAL A 534 -1.11 -11.58 10.75
CA VAL A 534 -2.35 -11.25 10.02
C VAL A 534 -3.58 -11.90 10.64
N ASP A 535 -4.76 -11.36 10.33
CA ASP A 535 -6.02 -12.00 10.71
C ASP A 535 -6.16 -13.37 10.00
N PRO A 536 -6.60 -14.43 10.71
CA PRO A 536 -6.74 -15.77 10.14
C PRO A 536 -7.58 -15.82 8.86
N SER A 537 -8.55 -14.91 8.69
CA SER A 537 -9.39 -14.84 7.49
C SER A 537 -8.56 -14.68 6.21
N PHE A 538 -7.47 -13.91 6.23
CA PHE A 538 -6.59 -13.73 5.06
C PHE A 538 -5.86 -15.01 4.67
N VAL A 539 -5.41 -15.76 5.68
CA VAL A 539 -4.74 -17.05 5.48
C VAL A 539 -5.76 -18.05 4.92
N ILE A 540 -6.94 -18.14 5.52
CA ILE A 540 -8.03 -19.03 5.09
C ILE A 540 -8.45 -18.73 3.64
N ASP A 541 -8.62 -17.47 3.28
CA ASP A 541 -8.97 -17.09 1.91
C ASP A 541 -7.89 -17.51 0.91
N SER A 542 -6.62 -17.26 1.24
CA SER A 542 -5.49 -17.67 0.39
C SER A 542 -5.41 -19.20 0.26
N LEU A 543 -5.67 -19.94 1.34
CA LEU A 543 -5.76 -21.40 1.32
C LEU A 543 -6.89 -21.90 0.43
N CYS A 544 -8.06 -21.23 0.44
CA CYS A 544 -9.17 -21.57 -0.44
C CYS A 544 -8.81 -21.35 -1.92
N TYR A 545 -8.11 -20.27 -2.27
CA TYR A 545 -7.64 -20.04 -3.64
C TYR A 545 -6.57 -21.05 -4.06
N ALA A 546 -5.65 -21.40 -3.16
CA ALA A 546 -4.69 -22.48 -3.41
C ALA A 546 -5.38 -23.82 -3.64
N ALA A 547 -6.40 -24.16 -2.84
CA ALA A 547 -7.21 -25.37 -3.03
C ALA A 547 -7.89 -25.39 -4.40
N ASN A 548 -8.49 -24.28 -4.83
CA ASN A 548 -9.06 -24.16 -6.18
C ASN A 548 -8.01 -24.41 -7.28
N GLY A 549 -6.81 -23.85 -7.14
CA GLY A 549 -5.70 -24.10 -8.06
C GLY A 549 -5.28 -25.56 -8.10
N MET A 550 -5.21 -26.24 -6.95
CA MET A 550 -4.93 -27.68 -6.88
C MET A 550 -6.01 -28.53 -7.54
N ILE A 551 -7.28 -28.18 -7.33
CA ILE A 551 -8.42 -28.83 -7.97
C ILE A 551 -8.33 -28.67 -9.49
N ALA A 552 -8.01 -27.47 -9.99
CA ALA A 552 -7.83 -27.21 -11.41
C ALA A 552 -6.66 -28.02 -12.02
N LEU A 553 -5.61 -28.27 -11.25
CA LEU A 553 -4.48 -29.13 -11.63
C LEU A 553 -4.79 -30.64 -11.54
N GLY A 554 -5.96 -31.03 -11.04
CA GLY A 554 -6.34 -32.44 -10.86
C GLY A 554 -5.79 -33.09 -9.58
N TYR A 555 -5.31 -32.31 -8.61
CA TYR A 555 -4.78 -32.79 -7.32
C TYR A 555 -5.82 -32.73 -6.19
N SER A 556 -7.10 -32.99 -6.50
CA SER A 556 -8.21 -32.93 -5.53
C SER A 556 -8.05 -33.93 -4.37
N ASP A 557 -7.41 -35.08 -4.60
CA ASP A 557 -7.09 -36.10 -3.60
C ASP A 557 -6.06 -35.57 -2.57
N LYS A 558 -4.95 -34.99 -3.05
CA LYS A 558 -3.93 -34.37 -2.20
C LYS A 558 -4.47 -33.15 -1.46
N CYS A 559 -5.34 -32.38 -2.11
CA CYS A 559 -6.00 -31.24 -1.49
C CYS A 559 -6.92 -31.71 -0.36
N LEU A 560 -7.71 -32.76 -0.58
CA LEU A 560 -8.60 -33.35 0.43
C LEU A 560 -7.82 -33.81 1.67
N GLU A 561 -6.67 -34.48 1.52
CA GLU A 561 -5.80 -34.87 2.65
C GLU A 561 -5.36 -33.68 3.52
N ALA A 562 -5.15 -32.51 2.91
CA ALA A 562 -4.69 -31.32 3.61
C ALA A 562 -5.83 -30.52 4.26
N MET A 563 -7.06 -30.62 3.73
CA MET A 563 -8.20 -29.87 4.25
C MET A 563 -8.55 -30.25 5.68
N ASP A 564 -8.40 -31.52 6.09
CA ASP A 564 -8.68 -31.96 7.45
C ASP A 564 -7.80 -31.25 8.49
N PHE A 565 -6.50 -31.14 8.20
CA PHE A 565 -5.57 -30.40 9.05
C PHE A 565 -5.96 -28.92 9.19
N TYR A 566 -6.35 -28.28 8.09
CA TYR A 566 -6.70 -26.86 8.11
C TYR A 566 -8.04 -26.58 8.76
N MET A 567 -9.02 -27.47 8.59
CA MET A 567 -10.27 -27.40 9.33
C MET A 567 -10.03 -27.52 10.82
N GLU A 568 -9.16 -28.43 11.27
CA GLU A 568 -8.81 -28.54 12.69
C GLU A 568 -8.08 -27.28 13.20
N LYS A 569 -7.10 -26.77 12.43
CA LYS A 569 -6.32 -25.58 12.78
C LYS A 569 -7.15 -24.29 12.89
N TYR A 570 -8.19 -24.16 12.08
CA TYR A 570 -9.03 -22.95 11.99
C TYR A 570 -10.47 -23.22 12.44
N ASP A 571 -10.64 -24.05 13.48
CA ASP A 571 -11.91 -24.28 14.19
C ASP A 571 -13.12 -24.59 13.28
N ASN A 572 -12.90 -25.40 12.25
CA ASN A 572 -13.87 -25.78 11.23
C ASN A 572 -14.51 -24.58 10.50
N ASP A 573 -13.73 -23.57 10.15
CA ASP A 573 -14.20 -22.44 9.34
C ASP A 573 -14.97 -22.92 8.10
N ALA A 574 -16.18 -22.37 7.92
CA ALA A 574 -17.13 -22.81 6.89
C ALA A 574 -16.57 -22.74 5.46
N ARG A 575 -15.62 -21.84 5.18
CA ARG A 575 -14.95 -21.75 3.87
C ARG A 575 -14.09 -22.98 3.61
N LEU A 576 -13.40 -23.49 4.62
CA LEU A 576 -12.56 -24.69 4.51
C LEU A 576 -13.42 -25.95 4.42
N VAL A 577 -14.55 -25.99 5.15
CA VAL A 577 -15.55 -27.07 5.01
C VAL A 577 -16.09 -27.11 3.58
N PHE A 578 -16.46 -25.97 3.02
CA PHE A 578 -16.87 -25.86 1.62
C PHE A 578 -15.80 -26.42 0.67
N GLN A 579 -14.53 -26.03 0.85
CA GLN A 579 -13.43 -26.50 0.01
C GLN A 579 -13.19 -28.01 0.12
N LYS A 580 -13.35 -28.58 1.31
CA LYS A 580 -13.28 -30.04 1.51
C LYS A 580 -14.37 -30.77 0.72
N ILE A 581 -15.61 -30.30 0.79
CA ILE A 581 -16.74 -30.89 0.04
C ILE A 581 -16.50 -30.72 -1.46
N LEU A 582 -15.96 -29.58 -1.89
CA LEU A 582 -15.59 -29.33 -3.28
C LEU A 582 -14.50 -30.29 -3.76
N CYS A 583 -13.51 -30.65 -2.94
CA CYS A 583 -12.52 -31.67 -3.33
C CYS A 583 -13.19 -33.03 -3.59
N LYS A 584 -14.13 -33.45 -2.72
CA LYS A 584 -14.86 -34.73 -2.88
C LYS A 584 -15.71 -34.75 -4.15
N ASP A 585 -16.37 -33.64 -4.45
CA ASP A 585 -17.14 -33.45 -5.68
C ASP A 585 -16.30 -33.75 -6.93
N TYR A 586 -15.09 -33.21 -7.01
CA TYR A 586 -14.20 -33.42 -8.15
C TYR A 586 -13.59 -34.82 -8.23
N LEU A 587 -13.63 -35.57 -7.13
CA LEU A 587 -13.23 -36.98 -7.09
C LEU A 587 -14.38 -37.92 -7.47
N CYS A 588 -15.62 -37.44 -7.51
CA CYS A 588 -16.78 -38.27 -7.88
C CYS A 588 -16.66 -38.76 -9.32
N ARG A 589 -17.05 -40.01 -9.54
CA ARG A 589 -17.09 -40.70 -10.84
C ARG A 589 -18.46 -41.32 -11.13
N SER A 590 -19.44 -41.13 -10.24
CA SER A 590 -20.78 -41.68 -10.40
C SER A 590 -21.88 -40.75 -9.88
N LYS A 591 -23.12 -40.99 -10.33
CA LYS A 591 -24.32 -40.29 -9.82
C LYS A 591 -24.54 -40.50 -8.33
N ASP A 592 -24.25 -41.69 -7.82
CA ASP A 592 -24.52 -42.01 -6.42
C ASP A 592 -23.52 -41.33 -5.49
N GLU A 593 -22.26 -41.18 -5.91
CA GLU A 593 -21.27 -40.35 -5.21
C GLU A 593 -21.65 -38.86 -5.25
N LEU A 594 -22.10 -38.34 -6.40
CA LEU A 594 -22.60 -36.96 -6.50
C LEU A 594 -23.80 -36.70 -5.59
N ARG A 595 -24.71 -37.66 -5.43
CA ARG A 595 -25.82 -37.57 -4.47
C ARG A 595 -25.35 -37.53 -3.02
N GLN A 596 -24.24 -38.18 -2.69
CA GLN A 596 -23.66 -38.11 -1.34
C GLN A 596 -23.05 -36.73 -1.11
N VAL A 597 -22.27 -36.22 -2.06
CA VAL A 597 -21.69 -34.87 -2.00
C VAL A 597 -22.76 -33.78 -1.94
N LEU A 598 -23.85 -33.92 -2.70
CA LEU A 598 -25.00 -33.01 -2.64
C LEU A 598 -25.54 -32.89 -1.21
N LYS A 599 -25.70 -34.02 -0.50
CA LYS A 599 -26.14 -34.01 0.90
C LYS A 599 -25.15 -33.28 1.81
N GLU A 600 -23.85 -33.40 1.56
CA GLU A 600 -22.84 -32.66 2.34
C GLU A 600 -22.95 -31.14 2.12
N PHE A 601 -23.19 -30.68 0.88
CA PHE A 601 -23.46 -29.26 0.61
C PHE A 601 -24.76 -28.77 1.25
N GLU A 602 -25.83 -29.58 1.22
CA GLU A 602 -27.09 -29.27 1.92
C GLU A 602 -26.88 -29.15 3.43
N GLN A 603 -26.11 -30.09 4.03
CA GLN A 603 -25.74 -30.04 5.45
C GLN A 603 -24.89 -28.82 5.80
N LEU A 604 -23.92 -28.45 4.96
CA LEU A 604 -23.15 -27.23 5.14
C LEU A 604 -24.05 -25.99 5.13
N LYS A 605 -25.00 -25.93 4.18
CA LYS A 605 -25.94 -24.81 4.10
C LYS A 605 -26.78 -24.67 5.37
N GLU A 606 -27.19 -25.78 5.98
CA GLU A 606 -27.89 -25.77 7.27
C GLU A 606 -26.96 -25.37 8.43
N SER A 607 -25.71 -25.86 8.44
CA SER A 607 -24.77 -25.60 9.54
C SER A 607 -24.28 -24.15 9.61
N ILE A 608 -24.30 -23.42 8.50
CA ILE A 608 -23.85 -22.01 8.47
C ILE A 608 -24.95 -21.00 8.84
N GLN A 609 -26.18 -21.42 9.15
CA GLN A 609 -27.29 -20.48 9.36
C GLN A 609 -27.04 -19.50 10.52
N ASP A 610 -26.35 -19.93 11.58
CA ASP A 610 -26.00 -19.07 12.72
C ASP A 610 -25.02 -17.95 12.32
N LEU A 611 -24.22 -18.16 11.27
CA LEU A 611 -23.31 -17.14 10.75
C LEU A 611 -24.05 -15.91 10.21
N LYS A 612 -25.35 -16.00 9.88
CA LYS A 612 -26.15 -14.83 9.52
C LYS A 612 -26.09 -13.72 10.57
N LEU A 613 -25.97 -14.10 11.85
CA LEU A 613 -25.95 -13.19 12.98
C LEU A 613 -24.53 -12.96 13.49
N THR A 614 -23.68 -13.99 13.51
CA THR A 614 -22.34 -13.93 14.12
C THR A 614 -21.24 -13.50 13.15
N ASN A 615 -21.35 -13.86 11.86
CA ASN A 615 -20.41 -13.45 10.83
C ASN A 615 -21.10 -13.35 9.44
N PRO A 616 -21.88 -12.28 9.19
CA PRO A 616 -22.70 -12.14 7.99
C PRO A 616 -21.91 -12.18 6.69
N TYR A 617 -20.64 -11.75 6.73
CA TYR A 617 -19.73 -11.77 5.60
C TYR A 617 -19.41 -13.20 5.16
N ILE A 618 -18.94 -14.05 6.08
CA ILE A 618 -18.65 -15.46 5.78
C ILE A 618 -19.93 -16.17 5.34
N TYR A 619 -21.05 -15.93 6.03
CA TYR A 619 -22.35 -16.49 5.64
C TYR A 619 -22.69 -16.17 4.18
N SER A 620 -22.67 -14.89 3.79
CA SER A 620 -23.05 -14.47 2.44
C SER A 620 -22.19 -15.16 1.38
N ARG A 621 -20.88 -15.26 1.63
CA ARG A 621 -19.93 -15.88 0.69
C ARG A 621 -20.18 -17.37 0.53
N VAL A 622 -20.18 -18.11 1.64
CA VAL A 622 -20.32 -19.57 1.62
C VAL A 622 -21.71 -19.98 1.13
N ASN A 623 -22.77 -19.27 1.53
CA ASN A 623 -24.14 -19.59 1.12
C ASN A 623 -24.33 -19.44 -0.40
N VAL A 624 -23.87 -18.33 -1.00
CA VAL A 624 -24.01 -18.11 -2.46
C VAL A 624 -23.26 -19.18 -3.25
N GLN A 625 -22.05 -19.54 -2.84
CA GLN A 625 -21.24 -20.57 -3.50
C GLN A 625 -21.85 -21.96 -3.34
N THR A 626 -22.36 -22.27 -2.15
CA THR A 626 -23.05 -23.54 -1.87
C THR A 626 -24.33 -23.67 -2.71
N ASP A 627 -25.12 -22.60 -2.79
CA ASP A 627 -26.35 -22.57 -3.61
C ASP A 627 -26.05 -22.78 -5.09
N ALA A 628 -25.03 -22.08 -5.63
CA ALA A 628 -24.60 -22.27 -7.00
C ALA A 628 -24.20 -23.73 -7.26
N ARG A 629 -23.39 -24.32 -6.37
CA ARG A 629 -22.89 -25.68 -6.57
C ARG A 629 -23.95 -26.77 -6.41
N ILE A 630 -24.88 -26.61 -5.47
CA ILE A 630 -26.07 -27.47 -5.34
C ILE A 630 -26.84 -27.51 -6.66
N ASN A 631 -27.11 -26.35 -7.26
CA ASN A 631 -27.84 -26.26 -8.51
C ASN A 631 -27.10 -26.93 -9.68
N GLU A 632 -25.78 -26.75 -9.77
CA GLU A 632 -24.93 -27.40 -10.78
C GLU A 632 -24.93 -28.94 -10.63
N ILE A 633 -24.79 -29.46 -9.40
CA ILE A 633 -24.82 -30.90 -9.13
C ILE A 633 -26.21 -31.48 -9.46
N LEU A 634 -27.29 -30.80 -9.06
CA LEU A 634 -28.66 -31.22 -9.40
C LEU A 634 -28.87 -31.27 -10.91
N ALA A 635 -28.38 -30.28 -11.65
CA ALA A 635 -28.43 -30.28 -13.11
C ALA A 635 -27.66 -31.46 -13.71
N ALA A 636 -26.45 -31.75 -13.21
CA ALA A 636 -25.63 -32.87 -13.66
C ALA A 636 -26.24 -34.26 -13.35
N ILE A 637 -26.89 -34.41 -12.19
CA ILE A 637 -27.62 -35.64 -11.81
C ILE A 637 -28.80 -35.88 -12.76
N ASN A 638 -29.57 -34.82 -13.05
CA ASN A 638 -30.77 -34.86 -13.87
C ASN A 638 -30.45 -35.02 -15.36
N ASN A 639 -29.35 -34.44 -15.84
CA ASN A 639 -28.90 -34.54 -17.22
C ASN A 639 -27.40 -34.88 -17.28
N PRO A 640 -27.04 -36.16 -17.51
CA PRO A 640 -25.64 -36.57 -17.66
C PRO A 640 -24.89 -35.90 -18.81
N GLN A 641 -25.59 -35.38 -19.83
CA GLN A 641 -24.96 -34.63 -20.92
C GLN A 641 -24.49 -33.23 -20.49
N VAL A 642 -25.00 -32.72 -19.36
CA VAL A 642 -24.56 -31.49 -18.70
C VAL A 642 -23.43 -31.77 -17.70
N ALA A 643 -23.23 -33.05 -17.35
CA ALA A 643 -22.07 -33.47 -16.58
C ALA A 643 -20.85 -33.49 -17.51
N GLU A 644 -20.19 -32.35 -17.71
CA GLU A 644 -18.95 -32.22 -18.49
C GLU A 644 -17.78 -33.11 -17.98
N ARG A 645 -17.98 -33.86 -16.89
CA ARG A 645 -16.94 -34.52 -16.09
C ARG A 645 -17.08 -36.03 -15.93
N TRP A 646 -17.97 -36.68 -16.66
CA TRP A 646 -18.09 -38.13 -16.63
C TRP A 646 -17.00 -38.82 -17.43
#